data_AF-C5LA99-F1
#
_entry.id   AF-C5LA99-F1
#
_cell.length_a   1.000
_cell.length_b   1.000
_cell.length_c   1.000
_cell.angle_alpha   90.00
_cell.angle_beta   90.00
_cell.angle_gamma   90.00
#
_symmetry.space_group_name_H-M   'P 1'
#
loop_
_entity.id
_entity.type
_entity.pdbx_description
1 polymer ?
#
loop_
_entity_poly.entity_id
_entity_poly.type
_entity_poly.pdbx_seq_one_letter_code
_entity_poly.pdbx_strand_id
1 'polypeptide(L)'
;MANAITYERIYDALTSNHELTLPMFDDFKKVATGLSKPFYNQELADKVDDQVGSRFDAKILKTLLKLSAHLQMTNFFKAGTASAIAMRFDGEVLADRPRTLFPRIPYAVYLVVGRSFYGFHIRFTEIARGGIRLILSRNRQVYKKNCATLLEENYNLAFTQQLKNKDIPEGGSKGTILMDMDSQNLKTSGRDAFNSYVDALLDCILAKETGLYSNLSKPEMLFFGPDENTAGFMKLGALRAKARGYKYWKSLTTGKSAVLGGIPHDKYAMTTNSIHPYVVELLTKLGVEESNLTKVMSGGPDGDLGSNEILISKDKTIAICDGTGVAYDPQGLNREELTRLAHLRVGVANFSRDKLSSDPKAFLVTIDDKDVTLPNGDHFKSGVEVRNHFPEMEYFSADLFIPCGGRPGTINIGNVDKTMFNPETKELKFKYVVEGANLFLTDDARRYLEDAGVQLFKDASTNKGGVTSSSMEVFAALCMDTADHDEFLCARDETSAPPEFYEQYVQEILAAVRHNAKMEFNGIWKTNHEVKYPDGSRYIRKTDATILLSKKINDMQSYILGVLEEHDPENDWMVRAVLRRCVPRLLLVHCGLDKIVENTPEAYLNAMVATWIADEFVYSNGLKTSEFAFFQFMRSLEEKSEGEVTPSTM
;
A
#
# COMPACT_ATOMS: atom_id res chain seq x y z
N MET A 1 1.15 -4.11 -39.07
CA MET A 1 0.82 -3.08 -38.06
C MET A 1 -0.66 -3.14 -37.59
N ALA A 2 -1.39 -4.25 -37.75
CA ALA A 2 -2.86 -4.27 -37.57
C ALA A 2 -3.38 -5.27 -36.52
N ASN A 3 -2.66 -5.45 -35.39
CA ASN A 3 -3.08 -6.38 -34.31
C ASN A 3 -3.29 -5.68 -32.95
N ALA A 4 -3.26 -4.36 -32.89
CA ALA A 4 -3.56 -3.62 -31.65
C ALA A 4 -5.07 -3.37 -31.54
N ILE A 5 -5.68 -3.74 -30.41
CA ILE A 5 -7.07 -3.36 -30.10
C ILE A 5 -7.04 -1.86 -29.76
N THR A 6 -7.56 -1.02 -30.65
CA THR A 6 -7.73 0.43 -30.44
C THR A 6 -9.19 0.78 -30.21
N TYR A 7 -9.47 2.00 -29.75
CA TYR A 7 -10.84 2.49 -29.59
C TYR A 7 -11.60 2.48 -30.91
N GLU A 8 -10.98 2.96 -31.99
CA GLU A 8 -11.55 2.96 -33.34
C GLU A 8 -11.86 1.53 -33.77
N ARG A 9 -10.96 0.57 -33.51
CA ARG A 9 -11.19 -0.82 -33.85
C ARG A 9 -12.34 -1.45 -33.06
N ILE A 10 -12.49 -1.12 -31.78
CA ILE A 10 -13.64 -1.55 -30.98
C ILE A 10 -14.91 -0.96 -31.58
N TYR A 11 -14.95 0.35 -31.85
CA TYR A 11 -16.10 1.01 -32.43
C TYR A 11 -16.50 0.42 -33.80
N ASP A 12 -15.53 0.19 -34.69
CA ASP A 12 -15.76 -0.42 -36.00
C ASP A 12 -16.30 -1.85 -35.87
N ALA A 13 -15.77 -2.64 -34.94
CA ALA A 13 -16.25 -4.00 -34.68
C ALA A 13 -17.71 -4.00 -34.20
N LEU A 14 -18.07 -3.08 -33.29
CA LEU A 14 -19.42 -2.98 -32.75
C LEU A 14 -20.44 -2.48 -33.78
N THR A 15 -20.06 -1.49 -34.59
CA THR A 15 -20.94 -0.90 -35.61
C THR A 15 -21.11 -1.80 -36.83
N SER A 16 -20.05 -2.46 -37.27
CA SER A 16 -20.12 -3.41 -38.39
C SER A 16 -20.95 -4.66 -38.06
N ASN A 17 -21.07 -5.01 -36.78
CA ASN A 17 -21.84 -6.16 -36.28
C ASN A 17 -23.06 -5.71 -35.46
N HIS A 18 -23.71 -4.59 -35.83
CA HIS A 18 -24.78 -3.98 -35.04
C HIS A 18 -25.98 -4.90 -34.76
N GLU A 19 -26.30 -5.83 -35.67
CA GLU A 19 -27.38 -6.83 -35.47
C GLU A 19 -27.12 -7.74 -34.26
N LEU A 20 -25.86 -7.96 -33.89
CA LEU A 20 -25.46 -8.68 -32.67
C LEU A 20 -25.25 -7.71 -31.50
N THR A 21 -24.65 -6.55 -31.75
CA THR A 21 -24.36 -5.56 -30.70
C THR A 21 -25.61 -5.00 -30.03
N LEU A 22 -26.70 -4.77 -30.78
CA LEU A 22 -27.94 -4.21 -30.23
C LEU A 22 -28.61 -5.16 -29.20
N PRO A 23 -28.83 -6.46 -29.50
CA PRO A 23 -29.28 -7.42 -28.50
C PRO A 23 -28.36 -7.54 -27.28
N MET A 24 -27.02 -7.47 -27.46
CA MET A 24 -26.07 -7.48 -26.35
C MET A 24 -26.25 -6.25 -25.45
N PHE A 25 -26.51 -5.08 -26.03
CA PHE A 25 -26.81 -3.87 -25.28
C PHE A 25 -28.13 -3.97 -24.52
N ASP A 26 -29.15 -4.62 -25.11
CA ASP A 26 -30.41 -4.88 -24.42
C ASP A 26 -30.22 -5.81 -23.21
N ASP A 27 -29.38 -6.83 -23.31
CA ASP A 27 -29.02 -7.69 -22.19
C ASP A 27 -28.25 -6.92 -21.10
N PHE A 28 -27.25 -6.11 -21.49
CA PHE A 28 -26.57 -5.19 -20.57
C PHE A 28 -27.57 -4.28 -19.84
N LYS A 29 -28.52 -3.68 -20.56
CA LYS A 29 -29.56 -2.82 -19.98
C LYS A 29 -30.44 -3.58 -18.99
N LYS A 30 -30.88 -4.81 -19.32
CA LYS A 30 -31.68 -5.63 -18.40
C LYS A 30 -30.91 -5.91 -17.10
N VAL A 31 -29.64 -6.27 -17.19
CA VAL A 31 -28.79 -6.52 -16.01
C VAL A 31 -28.59 -5.25 -15.20
N ALA A 32 -28.23 -4.15 -15.86
CA ALA A 32 -27.94 -2.86 -15.22
C ALA A 32 -29.16 -2.23 -14.53
N THR A 33 -30.38 -2.54 -14.99
CA THR A 33 -31.64 -2.01 -14.44
C THR A 33 -32.39 -3.01 -13.55
N GLY A 34 -31.83 -4.20 -13.33
CA GLY A 34 -32.42 -5.23 -12.47
C GLY A 34 -33.58 -6.01 -13.06
N LEU A 35 -33.79 -5.93 -14.38
CA LEU A 35 -34.74 -6.79 -15.09
C LEU A 35 -34.22 -8.23 -15.25
N SER A 36 -32.92 -8.45 -15.11
CA SER A 36 -32.28 -9.77 -15.10
C SER A 36 -31.11 -9.80 -14.13
N LYS A 37 -30.81 -10.97 -13.56
CA LYS A 37 -29.51 -11.24 -12.93
C LYS A 37 -28.40 -11.24 -14.00
N PRO A 38 -27.13 -11.01 -13.64
CA PRO A 38 -26.01 -11.12 -14.58
C PRO A 38 -25.92 -12.52 -15.19
N PHE A 39 -25.73 -12.60 -16.52
CA PHE A 39 -25.66 -13.87 -17.24
C PHE A 39 -24.82 -13.76 -18.53
N TYR A 40 -24.25 -14.89 -18.95
CA TYR A 40 -23.59 -15.00 -20.24
C TYR A 40 -24.58 -15.51 -21.29
N ASN A 41 -24.88 -14.71 -22.31
CA ASN A 41 -25.82 -15.11 -23.37
C ASN A 41 -25.15 -16.06 -24.37
N GLN A 42 -25.33 -17.37 -24.16
CA GLN A 42 -24.75 -18.41 -25.01
C GLN A 42 -25.28 -18.35 -26.45
N GLU A 43 -26.56 -18.04 -26.65
CA GLU A 43 -27.16 -17.95 -27.99
C GLU A 43 -26.50 -16.84 -28.83
N LEU A 44 -26.23 -15.68 -28.24
CA LEU A 44 -25.51 -14.60 -28.91
C LEU A 44 -24.03 -14.97 -29.12
N ALA A 45 -23.42 -15.72 -28.21
CA ALA A 45 -22.04 -16.18 -28.37
C ALA A 45 -21.90 -17.15 -29.55
N ASP A 46 -22.85 -18.07 -29.73
CA ASP A 46 -22.88 -19.01 -30.85
C ASP A 46 -23.09 -18.28 -32.18
N LYS A 47 -24.01 -17.29 -32.22
CA LYS A 47 -24.18 -16.42 -33.40
C LYS A 47 -22.91 -15.63 -33.75
N VAL A 48 -22.13 -15.20 -32.75
CA VAL A 48 -20.84 -14.56 -33.00
C VAL A 48 -19.87 -15.53 -33.69
N ASP A 49 -19.81 -16.80 -33.27
CA ASP A 49 -18.94 -17.80 -33.89
C ASP A 49 -19.36 -18.13 -35.33
N ASP A 50 -20.66 -18.16 -35.60
CA ASP A 50 -21.21 -18.48 -36.92
C ASP A 50 -21.09 -17.32 -37.92
N GLN A 51 -21.32 -16.08 -37.47
CA GLN A 51 -21.53 -14.92 -38.37
C GLN A 51 -20.30 -14.00 -38.49
N VAL A 52 -19.41 -13.99 -37.49
CA VAL A 52 -18.31 -13.01 -37.42
C VAL A 52 -17.00 -13.62 -37.90
N GLY A 53 -16.68 -13.44 -39.17
CA GLY A 53 -15.46 -14.01 -39.78
C GLY A 53 -14.14 -13.46 -39.20
N SER A 54 -14.16 -12.27 -38.60
CA SER A 54 -12.99 -11.66 -37.97
C SER A 54 -12.82 -12.16 -36.54
N ARG A 55 -11.75 -12.94 -36.28
CA ARG A 55 -11.41 -13.43 -34.93
C ARG A 55 -11.26 -12.31 -33.90
N PHE A 56 -10.80 -11.13 -34.32
CA PHE A 56 -10.67 -9.97 -33.43
C PHE A 56 -12.03 -9.38 -33.07
N ASP A 57 -12.96 -9.29 -34.02
CA ASP A 57 -14.29 -8.73 -33.77
C ASP A 57 -15.12 -9.69 -32.92
N ALA A 58 -15.00 -11.00 -33.21
CA ALA A 58 -15.58 -12.04 -32.37
C ALA A 58 -15.08 -11.95 -30.92
N LYS A 59 -13.78 -11.72 -30.72
CA LYS A 59 -13.21 -11.52 -29.38
C LYS A 59 -13.75 -10.27 -28.69
N ILE A 60 -13.93 -9.16 -29.41
CA ILE A 60 -14.51 -7.91 -28.87
C ILE A 60 -15.95 -8.14 -28.44
N LEU A 61 -16.78 -8.74 -29.30
CA LEU A 61 -18.19 -9.03 -29.03
C LEU A 61 -18.35 -10.01 -27.85
N LYS A 62 -17.58 -11.10 -27.82
CA LYS A 62 -17.57 -12.04 -26.68
C LYS A 62 -17.09 -11.39 -25.38
N THR A 63 -16.25 -10.35 -25.46
CA THR A 63 -15.87 -9.56 -24.29
C THR A 63 -17.05 -8.74 -23.76
N LEU A 64 -17.94 -8.20 -24.62
CA LEU A 64 -19.16 -7.52 -24.17
C LEU A 64 -20.12 -8.46 -23.43
N LEU A 65 -20.30 -9.68 -23.94
CA LEU A 65 -21.09 -10.72 -23.29
C LEU A 65 -20.53 -11.05 -21.90
N LYS A 66 -19.22 -11.22 -21.82
CA LYS A 66 -18.51 -11.46 -20.55
C LYS A 66 -18.69 -10.29 -19.57
N LEU A 67 -18.51 -9.05 -20.00
CA LEU A 67 -18.69 -7.89 -19.12
C LEU A 67 -20.12 -7.82 -18.57
N SER A 68 -21.12 -8.13 -19.39
CA SER A 68 -22.52 -8.18 -18.95
C SER A 68 -22.77 -9.32 -17.94
N ALA A 69 -22.13 -10.47 -18.15
CA ALA A 69 -22.24 -11.63 -17.25
C ALA A 69 -21.67 -11.40 -15.85
N HIS A 70 -20.71 -10.49 -15.72
CA HIS A 70 -20.06 -10.15 -14.45
C HIS A 70 -20.45 -8.78 -13.91
N LEU A 71 -21.39 -8.07 -14.57
CA LEU A 71 -21.80 -6.72 -14.17
C LEU A 71 -22.65 -6.78 -12.91
N GLN A 72 -22.19 -6.14 -11.83
CA GLN A 72 -22.88 -6.14 -10.56
C GLN A 72 -23.63 -4.82 -10.30
N MET A 73 -23.10 -3.69 -10.81
CA MET A 73 -23.72 -2.37 -10.69
C MET A 73 -23.14 -1.38 -11.71
N THR A 74 -23.93 -0.40 -12.15
CA THR A 74 -23.44 0.72 -12.95
C THR A 74 -24.30 1.98 -12.79
N ASN A 75 -23.68 3.16 -12.87
CA ASN A 75 -24.37 4.46 -12.91
C ASN A 75 -24.76 4.88 -14.34
N PHE A 76 -24.57 4.02 -15.35
CA PHE A 76 -24.83 4.36 -16.75
C PHE A 76 -26.29 4.81 -17.01
N PHE A 77 -27.25 4.23 -16.30
CA PHE A 77 -28.68 4.55 -16.40
C PHE A 77 -29.20 5.39 -15.22
N LYS A 78 -28.29 6.01 -14.45
CA LYS A 78 -28.67 6.88 -13.34
C LYS A 78 -29.57 8.03 -13.81
N ALA A 79 -30.49 8.45 -12.96
CA ALA A 79 -31.25 9.67 -13.20
C ALA A 79 -30.34 10.91 -13.12
N GLY A 80 -30.32 11.71 -14.19
CA GLY A 80 -29.41 12.85 -14.34
C GLY A 80 -28.05 12.48 -14.92
N THR A 81 -27.17 13.47 -15.11
CA THR A 81 -25.88 13.25 -15.76
C THR A 81 -24.83 12.81 -14.75
N ALA A 82 -24.30 11.59 -14.91
CA ALA A 82 -23.14 11.13 -14.15
C ALA A 82 -21.88 11.94 -14.54
N SER A 83 -21.03 12.28 -13.57
CA SER A 83 -19.75 12.97 -13.80
C SER A 83 -18.73 12.09 -14.55
N ALA A 84 -18.79 10.79 -14.31
CA ALA A 84 -18.09 9.73 -15.02
C ALA A 84 -18.91 8.44 -14.91
N ILE A 85 -18.74 7.53 -15.86
CA ILE A 85 -19.42 6.23 -15.85
C ILE A 85 -18.60 5.27 -15.00
N ALA A 86 -19.22 4.61 -14.03
CA ALA A 86 -18.66 3.49 -13.28
C ALA A 86 -19.39 2.20 -13.63
N MET A 87 -18.63 1.13 -13.87
CA MET A 87 -19.12 -0.24 -13.99
C MET A 87 -18.38 -1.10 -12.98
N ARG A 88 -19.11 -1.69 -12.04
CA ARG A 88 -18.59 -2.57 -10.98
C ARG A 88 -18.83 -4.01 -11.39
N PHE A 89 -17.76 -4.76 -11.57
CA PHE A 89 -17.78 -6.20 -11.86
C PHE A 89 -17.43 -7.00 -10.61
N ASP A 90 -17.91 -8.24 -10.53
CA ASP A 90 -17.26 -9.23 -9.67
C ASP A 90 -15.87 -9.60 -10.21
N GLY A 91 -15.06 -10.25 -9.37
CA GLY A 91 -13.69 -10.59 -9.75
C GLY A 91 -13.54 -11.68 -10.80
N GLU A 92 -14.55 -12.53 -10.97
CA GLU A 92 -14.52 -13.65 -11.93
C GLU A 92 -14.44 -13.14 -13.39
N VAL A 93 -14.70 -11.85 -13.62
CA VAL A 93 -14.41 -11.17 -14.89
C VAL A 93 -12.94 -11.31 -15.33
N LEU A 94 -12.01 -11.66 -14.43
CA LEU A 94 -10.60 -11.91 -14.73
C LEU A 94 -10.20 -13.40 -14.65
N ALA A 95 -11.14 -14.34 -14.45
CA ALA A 95 -10.84 -15.74 -14.20
C ALA A 95 -10.11 -16.47 -15.34
N ASP A 96 -10.37 -16.06 -16.59
CA ASP A 96 -9.75 -16.59 -17.81
C ASP A 96 -8.37 -15.97 -18.13
N ARG A 97 -7.90 -15.01 -17.32
CA ARG A 97 -6.63 -14.34 -17.54
C ARG A 97 -5.46 -15.22 -17.07
N PRO A 98 -4.27 -15.08 -17.68
CA PRO A 98 -3.12 -15.88 -17.28
C PRO A 98 -2.79 -15.67 -15.80
N ARG A 99 -2.71 -16.77 -15.02
CA ARG A 99 -2.36 -16.74 -13.59
C ARG A 99 -0.96 -16.19 -13.31
N THR A 100 -0.09 -16.17 -14.32
CA THR A 100 1.24 -15.52 -14.24
C THR A 100 1.15 -14.00 -14.12
N LEU A 101 0.09 -13.38 -14.66
CA LEU A 101 -0.16 -11.94 -14.57
C LEU A 101 -1.23 -11.62 -13.51
N PHE A 102 -2.22 -12.51 -13.36
CA PHE A 102 -3.35 -12.36 -12.44
C PHE A 102 -3.40 -13.56 -11.48
N PRO A 103 -2.45 -13.67 -10.53
CA PRO A 103 -2.32 -14.84 -9.65
C PRO A 103 -3.52 -15.09 -8.72
N ARG A 104 -4.28 -14.06 -8.38
CA ARG A 104 -5.42 -14.12 -7.46
C ARG A 104 -6.63 -13.44 -8.10
N ILE A 105 -7.80 -14.05 -7.96
CA ILE A 105 -9.05 -13.41 -8.39
C ILE A 105 -9.34 -12.26 -7.41
N PRO A 106 -9.55 -11.01 -7.87
CA PRO A 106 -9.92 -9.92 -6.98
C PRO A 106 -11.33 -10.13 -6.43
N TYR A 107 -11.73 -9.36 -5.42
CA TYR A 107 -13.11 -9.35 -4.95
C TYR A 107 -14.01 -8.53 -5.90
N ALA A 108 -13.51 -7.38 -6.36
CA ALA A 108 -14.22 -6.52 -7.31
C ALA A 108 -13.27 -5.76 -8.23
N VAL A 109 -13.76 -5.47 -9.44
CA VAL A 109 -13.09 -4.62 -10.44
C VAL A 109 -14.04 -3.52 -10.86
N TYR A 110 -13.63 -2.26 -10.75
CA TYR A 110 -14.36 -1.12 -11.30
C TYR A 110 -13.63 -0.62 -12.54
N LEU A 111 -14.39 -0.39 -13.60
CA LEU A 111 -13.98 0.44 -14.73
C LEU A 111 -14.67 1.79 -14.58
N VAL A 112 -13.88 2.87 -14.59
CA VAL A 112 -14.38 4.25 -14.50
C VAL A 112 -13.94 5.01 -15.74
N VAL A 113 -14.89 5.56 -16.49
CA VAL A 113 -14.64 6.31 -17.72
C VAL A 113 -15.18 7.72 -17.55
N GLY A 114 -14.28 8.70 -17.51
CA GLY A 114 -14.62 10.12 -17.45
C GLY A 114 -14.37 10.82 -18.77
N ARG A 115 -14.73 12.11 -18.85
CA ARG A 115 -14.57 12.92 -20.06
C ARG A 115 -13.12 13.02 -20.57
N SER A 116 -12.14 12.99 -19.66
CA SER A 116 -10.72 13.21 -19.97
C SER A 116 -9.79 12.20 -19.30
N PHE A 117 -10.32 11.03 -18.91
CA PHE A 117 -9.54 9.98 -18.25
C PHE A 117 -10.19 8.60 -18.37
N TYR A 118 -9.35 7.57 -18.26
CA TYR A 118 -9.75 6.20 -17.97
C TYR A 118 -9.22 5.80 -16.60
N GLY A 119 -10.00 5.02 -15.85
CA GLY A 119 -9.58 4.58 -14.53
C GLY A 119 -10.04 3.19 -14.18
N PHE A 120 -9.32 2.58 -13.25
CA PHE A 120 -9.70 1.33 -12.62
C PHE A 120 -9.71 1.50 -11.10
N HIS A 121 -10.54 0.72 -10.42
CA HIS A 121 -10.41 0.44 -9.00
C HIS A 121 -10.47 -1.06 -8.79
N ILE A 122 -9.44 -1.68 -8.19
CA ILE A 122 -9.44 -3.12 -7.88
C ILE A 122 -9.28 -3.29 -6.38
N ARG A 123 -10.01 -4.24 -5.81
CA ARG A 123 -9.85 -4.67 -4.41
C ARG A 123 -9.92 -6.18 -4.26
N PHE A 124 -9.23 -6.71 -3.26
CA PHE A 124 -9.08 -8.17 -3.04
C PHE A 124 -9.96 -8.74 -1.92
N THR A 125 -10.62 -7.89 -1.14
CA THR A 125 -11.55 -8.25 -0.07
C THR A 125 -12.73 -7.30 -0.07
N GLU A 126 -13.79 -7.61 0.70
CA GLU A 126 -14.95 -6.72 0.87
C GLU A 126 -14.53 -5.39 1.51
N ILE A 127 -13.89 -5.48 2.68
CA ILE A 127 -13.27 -4.37 3.38
C ILE A 127 -11.84 -4.24 2.89
N ALA A 128 -11.56 -3.23 2.08
CA ALA A 128 -10.27 -3.04 1.44
C ALA A 128 -9.89 -1.57 1.30
N ARG A 129 -8.58 -1.30 1.35
CA ARG A 129 -8.02 0.06 1.28
C ARG A 129 -6.79 0.11 0.40
N GLY A 130 -6.64 1.24 -0.30
CA GLY A 130 -5.40 1.58 -0.97
C GLY A 130 -5.43 2.91 -1.70
N GLY A 131 -4.25 3.29 -2.19
CA GLY A 131 -4.01 4.59 -2.79
C GLY A 131 -4.75 4.80 -4.12
N ILE A 132 -5.17 6.04 -4.41
CA ILE A 132 -5.56 6.46 -5.76
C ILE A 132 -4.37 7.12 -6.43
N ARG A 133 -3.91 6.61 -7.56
CA ARG A 133 -2.82 7.16 -8.37
C ARG A 133 -3.37 7.93 -9.57
N LEU A 134 -2.82 9.11 -9.82
CA LEU A 134 -3.11 9.87 -11.04
C LEU A 134 -1.89 9.81 -11.98
N ILE A 135 -2.07 9.13 -13.10
CA ILE A 135 -1.02 8.79 -14.07
C ILE A 135 -0.97 9.85 -15.16
N LEU A 136 0.18 10.51 -15.26
CA LEU A 136 0.50 11.50 -16.29
C LEU A 136 1.46 10.87 -17.32
N SER A 137 1.34 11.29 -18.57
CA SER A 137 2.14 10.77 -19.68
C SER A 137 2.91 11.89 -20.36
N ARG A 138 4.24 11.83 -20.30
CA ARG A 138 5.13 12.85 -20.90
C ARG A 138 5.01 12.98 -22.43
N ASN A 139 4.51 11.94 -23.11
CA ASN A 139 4.29 11.95 -24.56
C ASN A 139 3.30 10.85 -24.99
N ARG A 140 2.86 10.89 -26.25
CA ARG A 140 1.88 9.94 -26.82
C ARG A 140 2.34 8.47 -26.78
N GLN A 141 3.64 8.20 -26.91
CA GLN A 141 4.17 6.84 -26.84
C GLN A 141 4.04 6.26 -25.44
N VAL A 142 4.35 7.05 -24.42
CA VAL A 142 4.17 6.68 -23.01
C VAL A 142 2.67 6.53 -22.69
N TYR A 143 1.81 7.44 -23.17
CA TYR A 143 0.37 7.32 -22.98
C TYR A 143 -0.20 6.02 -23.55
N LYS A 144 0.19 5.64 -24.77
CA LYS A 144 -0.23 4.36 -25.38
C LYS A 144 0.20 3.15 -24.54
N LYS A 145 1.42 3.17 -24.00
CA LYS A 145 1.90 2.11 -23.09
C LYS A 145 1.09 2.06 -21.80
N ASN A 146 0.89 3.20 -21.15
CA ASN A 146 0.13 3.30 -19.90
C ASN A 146 -1.32 2.85 -20.12
N CYS A 147 -1.96 3.27 -21.21
CA CYS A 147 -3.32 2.84 -21.56
C CYS A 147 -3.41 1.32 -21.76
N ALA A 148 -2.47 0.72 -22.49
CA ALA A 148 -2.44 -0.72 -22.74
C ALA A 148 -2.18 -1.58 -21.48
N THR A 149 -1.54 -1.00 -20.46
CA THR A 149 -1.13 -1.71 -19.22
C THR A 149 -1.91 -1.25 -17.98
N LEU A 150 -2.89 -0.35 -18.12
CA LEU A 150 -3.56 0.30 -16.99
C LEU A 150 -4.22 -0.69 -16.02
N LEU A 151 -4.90 -1.71 -16.55
CA LEU A 151 -5.53 -2.76 -15.74
C LEU A 151 -4.48 -3.57 -14.98
N GLU A 152 -3.38 -3.93 -15.63
CA GLU A 152 -2.30 -4.73 -15.05
C GLU A 152 -1.56 -3.92 -13.97
N GLU A 153 -1.26 -2.64 -14.22
CA GLU A 153 -0.67 -1.75 -13.23
C GLU A 153 -1.57 -1.62 -12.00
N ASN A 154 -2.87 -1.35 -12.19
CA ASN A 154 -3.82 -1.25 -11.08
C ASN A 154 -3.90 -2.55 -10.26
N TYR A 155 -4.02 -3.70 -10.95
CA TYR A 155 -4.08 -5.01 -10.32
C TYR A 155 -2.81 -5.29 -9.50
N ASN A 156 -1.62 -5.06 -10.08
CA ASN A 156 -0.35 -5.34 -9.41
C ASN A 156 -0.15 -4.46 -8.17
N LEU A 157 -0.54 -3.18 -8.25
CA LEU A 157 -0.51 -2.27 -7.11
C LEU A 157 -1.50 -2.71 -6.01
N ALA A 158 -2.73 -3.09 -6.37
CA ALA A 158 -3.73 -3.59 -5.42
C ALA A 158 -3.31 -4.92 -4.77
N PHE A 159 -2.70 -5.82 -5.54
CA PHE A 159 -2.23 -7.12 -5.06
C PHE A 159 -1.04 -6.98 -4.12
N THR A 160 -0.10 -6.08 -4.45
CA THR A 160 0.99 -5.71 -3.55
C THR A 160 0.44 -5.14 -2.24
N GLN A 161 -0.60 -4.32 -2.32
CA GLN A 161 -1.28 -3.80 -1.13
C GLN A 161 -1.96 -4.92 -0.31
N GLN A 162 -2.52 -5.96 -0.94
CA GLN A 162 -3.10 -7.11 -0.22
C GLN A 162 -2.03 -7.86 0.59
N LEU A 163 -0.86 -8.06 0.00
CA LEU A 163 0.26 -8.71 0.69
C LEU A 163 0.85 -7.82 1.79
N LYS A 164 0.75 -6.49 1.66
CA LYS A 164 1.20 -5.53 2.67
C LYS A 164 0.21 -5.40 3.82
N ASN A 165 -1.10 -5.39 3.55
CA ASN A 165 -2.15 -5.11 4.52
C ASN A 165 -2.49 -6.25 5.49
N LYS A 166 -1.78 -7.39 5.44
CA LYS A 166 -2.16 -8.57 6.24
C LYS A 166 -2.31 -8.31 7.76
N ASP A 167 -1.70 -7.26 8.32
CA ASP A 167 -1.81 -6.96 9.77
C ASP A 167 -2.83 -5.87 10.11
N ILE A 168 -3.76 -5.58 9.20
CA ILE A 168 -4.87 -4.62 9.39
C ILE A 168 -6.19 -5.21 8.87
N PRO A 169 -7.36 -4.69 9.30
CA PRO A 169 -8.67 -5.20 8.87
C PRO A 169 -8.90 -5.07 7.37
N GLU A 170 -8.37 -4.01 6.74
CA GLU A 170 -8.61 -3.76 5.33
C GLU A 170 -7.64 -4.53 4.43
N GLY A 171 -8.16 -5.41 3.58
CA GLY A 171 -7.36 -5.99 2.48
C GLY A 171 -6.90 -4.93 1.46
N GLY A 172 -6.21 -5.38 0.42
CA GLY A 172 -5.59 -4.51 -0.57
C GLY A 172 -6.56 -4.00 -1.63
N SER A 173 -6.50 -2.69 -1.90
CA SER A 173 -7.11 -2.09 -3.08
C SER A 173 -6.20 -1.08 -3.77
N LYS A 174 -6.57 -0.61 -4.96
CA LYS A 174 -5.91 0.50 -5.64
C LYS A 174 -6.83 1.18 -6.64
N GLY A 175 -6.77 2.51 -6.69
CA GLY A 175 -7.33 3.31 -7.79
C GLY A 175 -6.24 3.81 -8.73
N THR A 176 -6.50 3.83 -10.04
CA THR A 176 -5.63 4.48 -11.03
C THR A 176 -6.48 5.35 -11.96
N ILE A 177 -6.01 6.55 -12.26
CA ILE A 177 -6.64 7.53 -13.15
C ILE A 177 -5.61 7.92 -14.21
N LEU A 178 -5.75 7.39 -15.43
CA LEU A 178 -4.92 7.77 -16.57
C LEU A 178 -5.52 9.00 -17.25
N MET A 179 -4.81 10.13 -17.16
CA MET A 179 -5.24 11.39 -17.78
C MET A 179 -4.95 11.40 -19.29
N ASP A 180 -5.88 11.92 -20.07
CA ASP A 180 -5.66 12.18 -21.49
C ASP A 180 -4.52 13.17 -21.71
N MET A 181 -3.81 13.00 -22.84
CA MET A 181 -2.63 13.80 -23.20
C MET A 181 -2.89 15.31 -23.16
N ASP A 182 -4.06 15.75 -23.62
CA ASP A 182 -4.42 17.16 -23.72
C ASP A 182 -5.01 17.71 -22.41
N SER A 183 -5.04 16.91 -21.33
CA SER A 183 -5.73 17.23 -20.07
C SER A 183 -4.91 16.83 -18.83
N GLN A 184 -3.60 17.15 -18.77
CA GLN A 184 -2.69 16.69 -17.70
C GLN A 184 -2.33 17.73 -16.62
N ASN A 185 -3.02 18.87 -16.56
CA ASN A 185 -2.75 19.87 -15.51
C ASN A 185 -3.33 19.41 -14.17
N LEU A 186 -2.46 19.08 -13.21
CA LEU A 186 -2.89 18.58 -11.88
C LEU A 186 -3.83 19.52 -11.14
N LYS A 187 -3.65 20.84 -11.22
CA LYS A 187 -4.45 21.80 -10.45
C LYS A 187 -5.86 22.00 -11.02
N THR A 188 -6.05 21.77 -12.31
CA THR A 188 -7.34 21.91 -13.01
C THR A 188 -7.88 20.55 -13.44
N SER A 189 -7.50 20.04 -14.62
CA SER A 189 -8.06 18.80 -15.16
C SER A 189 -7.78 17.57 -14.29
N GLY A 190 -6.63 17.51 -13.60
CA GLY A 190 -6.33 16.44 -12.65
C GLY A 190 -7.28 16.45 -11.43
N ARG A 191 -7.56 17.62 -10.87
CA ARG A 191 -8.55 17.80 -9.80
C ARG A 191 -9.95 17.42 -10.26
N ASP A 192 -10.34 17.80 -11.48
CA ASP A 192 -11.67 17.48 -12.04
C ASP A 192 -11.82 15.99 -12.35
N ALA A 193 -10.78 15.34 -12.84
CA ALA A 193 -10.75 13.89 -13.03
C ALA A 193 -10.84 13.13 -11.70
N PHE A 194 -10.06 13.53 -10.69
CA PHE A 194 -10.16 12.95 -9.35
C PHE A 194 -11.57 13.08 -8.77
N ASN A 195 -12.16 14.27 -8.85
CA ASN A 195 -13.54 14.50 -8.42
C ASN A 195 -14.53 13.59 -9.15
N SER A 196 -14.45 13.55 -10.48
CA SER A 196 -15.39 12.78 -11.30
C SER A 196 -15.25 11.28 -11.05
N TYR A 197 -14.01 10.80 -10.82
CA TYR A 197 -13.73 9.42 -10.43
C TYR A 197 -14.33 9.07 -9.07
N VAL A 198 -14.09 9.91 -8.05
CA VAL A 198 -14.66 9.70 -6.70
C VAL A 198 -16.19 9.80 -6.72
N ASP A 199 -16.76 10.74 -7.47
CA ASP A 199 -18.22 10.86 -7.63
C ASP A 199 -18.83 9.62 -8.30
N ALA A 200 -18.16 9.03 -9.30
CA ALA A 200 -18.64 7.81 -9.94
C ALA A 200 -18.59 6.61 -8.99
N LEU A 201 -17.56 6.49 -8.15
CA LEU A 201 -17.50 5.45 -7.11
C LEU A 201 -18.53 5.70 -6.00
N LEU A 202 -18.77 6.96 -5.63
CA LEU A 202 -19.81 7.35 -4.67
C LEU A 202 -21.22 7.08 -5.20
N ASP A 203 -21.45 7.10 -6.52
CA ASP A 203 -22.71 6.61 -7.09
C ASP A 203 -22.93 5.13 -6.77
N CYS A 204 -21.87 4.30 -6.84
CA CYS A 204 -21.96 2.90 -6.47
C CYS A 204 -22.09 2.66 -4.96
N ILE A 205 -21.40 3.45 -4.13
CA ILE A 205 -21.50 3.38 -2.66
C ILE A 205 -22.92 3.75 -2.20
N LEU A 206 -23.47 4.83 -2.77
CA LEU A 206 -24.78 5.38 -2.45
C LEU A 206 -25.86 4.89 -3.43
N ALA A 207 -25.80 3.60 -3.81
CA ALA A 207 -26.63 3.05 -4.88
C ALA A 207 -28.12 3.32 -4.64
N LYS A 208 -28.58 3.15 -3.39
CA LYS A 208 -29.96 3.39 -3.00
C LYS A 208 -30.36 4.87 -3.18
N GLU A 209 -29.54 5.78 -2.66
CA GLU A 209 -29.79 7.23 -2.69
C GLU A 209 -29.72 7.81 -4.12
N THR A 210 -28.95 7.15 -4.99
CA THR A 210 -28.78 7.55 -6.39
C THR A 210 -29.69 6.81 -7.36
N GLY A 211 -30.51 5.87 -6.87
CA GLY A 211 -31.43 5.09 -7.68
C GLY A 211 -30.75 4.05 -8.59
N LEU A 212 -29.51 3.67 -8.29
CA LEU A 212 -28.81 2.59 -8.97
C LEU A 212 -29.36 1.24 -8.50
N TYR A 213 -29.60 0.34 -9.45
CA TYR A 213 -29.80 -1.06 -9.13
C TYR A 213 -28.46 -1.73 -8.81
N SER A 214 -28.45 -2.59 -7.78
CA SER A 214 -27.27 -3.32 -7.32
C SER A 214 -27.61 -4.81 -7.21
N ASN A 215 -26.78 -5.66 -7.83
CA ASN A 215 -26.86 -7.12 -7.66
C ASN A 215 -26.14 -7.62 -6.39
N LEU A 216 -25.65 -6.72 -5.56
CA LEU A 216 -24.88 -7.06 -4.35
C LEU A 216 -25.78 -7.40 -3.19
N SER A 217 -25.37 -8.38 -2.38
CA SER A 217 -26.05 -8.75 -1.14
C SER A 217 -25.82 -7.73 -0.02
N LYS A 218 -24.71 -6.99 -0.07
CA LYS A 218 -24.31 -6.00 0.94
C LYS A 218 -24.02 -4.64 0.29
N PRO A 219 -24.17 -3.51 1.04
CA PRO A 219 -23.78 -2.19 0.56
C PRO A 219 -22.30 -2.11 0.21
N GLU A 220 -21.96 -1.22 -0.73
CA GLU A 220 -20.55 -0.99 -1.08
C GLU A 220 -19.86 -0.09 -0.06
N MET A 221 -18.62 -0.44 0.28
CA MET A 221 -17.76 0.33 1.18
C MET A 221 -16.33 0.33 0.63
N LEU A 222 -15.78 1.54 0.45
CA LEU A 222 -14.45 1.75 -0.11
C LEU A 222 -13.66 2.72 0.77
N PHE A 223 -12.36 2.50 0.87
CA PHE A 223 -11.42 3.36 1.61
C PHE A 223 -10.25 3.72 0.71
N PHE A 224 -9.94 5.01 0.59
CA PHE A 224 -8.93 5.52 -0.32
C PHE A 224 -7.77 6.16 0.44
N GLY A 225 -6.54 5.82 0.04
CA GLY A 225 -5.35 6.56 0.47
C GLY A 225 -4.83 7.49 -0.64
N PRO A 226 -3.85 8.35 -0.32
CA PRO A 226 -3.07 9.04 -1.33
C PRO A 226 -2.09 8.10 -2.03
N ASP A 227 -1.73 8.45 -3.26
CA ASP A 227 -0.59 7.90 -4.01
C ASP A 227 -0.01 9.02 -4.89
N GLU A 228 0.84 8.68 -5.86
CA GLU A 228 1.43 9.62 -6.81
C GLU A 228 0.36 10.57 -7.38
N ASN A 229 0.63 11.88 -7.23
CA ASN A 229 -0.17 13.00 -7.72
C ASN A 229 -1.57 13.19 -7.09
N THR A 230 -1.90 12.53 -5.97
CA THR A 230 -3.24 12.66 -5.33
C THR A 230 -3.24 13.07 -3.86
N ALA A 231 -2.08 13.19 -3.21
CA ALA A 231 -1.99 13.58 -1.79
C ALA A 231 -2.79 14.85 -1.46
N GLY A 232 -2.71 15.89 -2.30
CA GLY A 232 -3.46 17.14 -2.13
C GLY A 232 -4.98 17.04 -2.34
N PHE A 233 -5.51 15.88 -2.74
CA PHE A 233 -6.93 15.69 -3.04
C PHE A 233 -7.69 14.86 -1.99
N MET A 234 -7.01 14.31 -0.98
CA MET A 234 -7.68 13.45 0.01
C MET A 234 -8.75 14.21 0.82
N LYS A 235 -8.46 15.44 1.25
CA LYS A 235 -9.44 16.35 1.87
C LYS A 235 -10.64 16.61 0.97
N LEU A 236 -10.40 16.79 -0.33
CA LEU A 236 -11.45 17.01 -1.32
C LEU A 236 -12.36 15.79 -1.45
N GLY A 237 -11.80 14.58 -1.50
CA GLY A 237 -12.59 13.34 -1.56
C GLY A 237 -13.52 13.15 -0.37
N ALA A 238 -13.03 13.37 0.86
CA ALA A 238 -13.86 13.29 2.06
C ALA A 238 -15.01 14.34 2.06
N LEU A 239 -14.69 15.59 1.72
CA LEU A 239 -15.71 16.65 1.67
C LEU A 239 -16.74 16.44 0.55
N ARG A 240 -16.33 15.84 -0.57
CA ARG A 240 -17.26 15.39 -1.63
C ARG A 240 -18.26 14.38 -1.09
N ALA A 241 -17.78 13.38 -0.36
CA ALA A 241 -18.63 12.37 0.26
C ALA A 241 -19.59 12.97 1.28
N LYS A 242 -19.12 13.94 2.09
CA LYS A 242 -19.96 14.71 3.02
C LYS A 242 -21.08 15.45 2.30
N ALA A 243 -20.74 16.17 1.23
CA ALA A 243 -21.71 16.93 0.43
C ALA A 243 -22.77 16.02 -0.21
N ARG A 244 -22.44 14.76 -0.43
CA ARG A 244 -23.35 13.74 -0.97
C ARG A 244 -24.12 12.95 0.08
N GLY A 245 -23.96 13.29 1.37
CA GLY A 245 -24.69 12.63 2.46
C GLY A 245 -24.17 11.25 2.84
N TYR A 246 -22.94 10.89 2.46
CA TYR A 246 -22.36 9.61 2.90
C TYR A 246 -22.07 9.64 4.41
N LYS A 247 -22.67 8.72 5.17
CA LYS A 247 -22.53 8.63 6.64
C LYS A 247 -21.06 8.57 7.07
N TYR A 248 -20.26 7.75 6.40
CA TYR A 248 -18.85 7.49 6.74
C TYR A 248 -17.88 8.37 5.92
N TRP A 249 -18.26 9.62 5.63
CA TRP A 249 -17.48 10.49 4.74
C TRP A 249 -16.05 10.78 5.21
N LYS A 250 -15.78 10.81 6.53
CA LYS A 250 -14.43 11.05 7.08
C LYS A 250 -13.50 9.87 6.82
N SER A 251 -14.01 8.63 6.84
CA SER A 251 -13.21 7.43 6.61
C SER A 251 -13.01 7.14 5.12
N LEU A 252 -13.81 7.71 4.21
CA LEU A 252 -13.68 7.47 2.77
C LEU A 252 -12.25 7.70 2.25
N THR A 253 -11.57 8.75 2.73
CA THR A 253 -10.18 9.03 2.38
C THR A 253 -9.31 9.13 3.63
N THR A 254 -8.05 8.72 3.54
CA THR A 254 -7.05 8.87 4.62
C THR A 254 -5.90 9.79 4.19
N GLY A 255 -4.98 10.10 5.12
CA GLY A 255 -3.87 11.02 4.84
C GLY A 255 -4.36 12.47 4.71
N LYS A 256 -5.44 12.79 5.42
CA LYS A 256 -6.00 14.14 5.54
C LYS A 256 -5.19 14.95 6.57
N SER A 257 -5.44 16.25 6.67
CA SER A 257 -4.91 17.04 7.80
C SER A 257 -5.69 16.76 9.08
N ALA A 258 -5.11 17.16 10.22
CA ALA A 258 -5.73 17.03 11.53
C ALA A 258 -7.08 17.76 11.63
N VAL A 259 -7.38 18.74 10.77
CA VAL A 259 -8.68 19.43 10.73
C VAL A 259 -9.84 18.46 10.42
N LEU A 260 -9.56 17.33 9.75
CA LEU A 260 -10.55 16.28 9.49
C LEU A 260 -10.21 14.97 10.23
N GLY A 261 -9.41 15.06 11.31
CA GLY A 261 -8.91 13.92 12.08
C GLY A 261 -7.88 13.06 11.36
N GLY A 262 -7.28 13.56 10.28
CA GLY A 262 -6.19 12.84 9.61
C GLY A 262 -4.90 12.89 10.42
N ILE A 263 -4.05 11.86 10.24
CA ILE A 263 -2.79 11.73 10.97
C ILE A 263 -1.60 11.91 10.01
N PRO A 264 -0.88 13.04 10.07
CA PRO A 264 0.25 13.27 9.17
C PRO A 264 1.40 12.29 9.45
N HIS A 265 1.56 11.30 8.57
CA HIS A 265 2.55 10.22 8.75
C HIS A 265 3.98 10.75 8.87
N ASP A 266 4.33 11.80 8.13
CA ASP A 266 5.65 12.42 8.17
C ASP A 266 5.94 13.10 9.51
N LYS A 267 4.98 13.87 10.05
CA LYS A 267 5.11 14.57 11.34
C LYS A 267 5.41 13.60 12.48
N TYR A 268 4.74 12.45 12.47
CA TYR A 268 4.84 11.43 13.54
C TYR A 268 5.79 10.28 13.19
N ALA A 269 6.52 10.38 12.08
CA ALA A 269 7.46 9.36 11.66
C ALA A 269 6.83 7.96 11.58
N MET A 270 5.58 7.84 11.13
CA MET A 270 4.82 6.57 11.21
C MET A 270 5.54 5.44 10.49
N THR A 271 6.06 5.68 9.29
CA THR A 271 6.79 4.66 8.53
C THR A 271 8.13 4.31 9.18
N THR A 272 8.89 5.30 9.66
CA THR A 272 10.18 5.05 10.35
C THR A 272 9.98 4.31 11.67
N ASN A 273 8.88 4.56 12.40
CA ASN A 273 8.50 3.80 13.59
C ASN A 273 8.12 2.34 13.30
N SER A 274 7.98 1.95 12.03
CA SER A 274 7.85 0.56 11.59
C SER A 274 9.20 -0.02 11.15
N ILE A 275 10.06 0.78 10.50
CA ILE A 275 11.38 0.35 10.00
C ILE A 275 12.36 0.15 11.16
N HIS A 276 12.46 1.14 12.05
CA HIS A 276 13.48 1.15 13.09
C HIS A 276 13.35 -0.01 14.10
N PRO A 277 12.15 -0.47 14.48
CA PRO A 277 12.02 -1.72 15.25
C PRO A 277 12.65 -2.93 14.59
N TYR A 278 12.64 -3.08 13.25
CA TYR A 278 13.34 -4.19 12.59
C TYR A 278 14.86 -4.09 12.79
N VAL A 279 15.41 -2.86 12.78
CA VAL A 279 16.83 -2.64 13.09
C VAL A 279 17.10 -3.04 14.54
N VAL A 280 16.36 -2.50 15.50
CA VAL A 280 16.57 -2.78 16.93
C VAL A 280 16.42 -4.28 17.25
N GLU A 281 15.40 -4.95 16.72
CA GLU A 281 15.19 -6.38 16.94
C GLU A 281 16.32 -7.22 16.29
N LEU A 282 16.75 -6.87 15.06
CA LEU A 282 17.89 -7.52 14.41
C LEU A 282 19.15 -7.42 15.28
N LEU A 283 19.48 -6.21 15.72
CA LEU A 283 20.67 -5.97 16.54
C LEU A 283 20.58 -6.68 17.89
N THR A 284 19.38 -6.73 18.48
CA THR A 284 19.12 -7.49 19.72
C THR A 284 19.37 -8.98 19.53
N LYS A 285 18.88 -9.59 18.44
CA LYS A 285 19.14 -11.02 18.14
C LYS A 285 20.63 -11.31 17.93
N LEU A 286 21.39 -10.33 17.46
CA LEU A 286 22.83 -10.46 17.17
C LEU A 286 23.72 -10.03 18.34
N GLY A 287 23.16 -9.48 19.42
CA GLY A 287 23.93 -8.97 20.56
C GLY A 287 24.78 -7.74 20.19
N VAL A 288 24.33 -6.93 19.24
CA VAL A 288 25.04 -5.75 18.74
C VAL A 288 24.38 -4.49 19.29
N GLU A 289 25.19 -3.55 19.77
CA GLU A 289 24.70 -2.23 20.18
C GLU A 289 24.65 -1.28 18.97
N GLU A 290 23.53 -0.58 18.79
CA GLU A 290 23.29 0.30 17.64
C GLU A 290 24.34 1.41 17.51
N SER A 291 24.76 2.00 18.64
CA SER A 291 25.75 3.09 18.73
C SER A 291 27.14 2.71 18.18
N ASN A 292 27.44 1.41 18.11
CA ASN A 292 28.71 0.90 17.63
C ASN A 292 28.71 0.61 16.12
N LEU A 293 27.57 0.76 15.44
CA LEU A 293 27.45 0.48 14.01
C LEU A 293 27.73 1.69 13.14
N THR A 294 28.39 1.45 12.02
CA THR A 294 28.39 2.40 10.91
C THR A 294 27.14 2.23 10.05
N LYS A 295 26.55 3.36 9.62
CA LYS A 295 25.38 3.38 8.74
C LYS A 295 25.63 4.19 7.47
N VAL A 296 25.18 3.66 6.34
CA VAL A 296 24.95 4.43 5.11
C VAL A 296 23.46 4.55 4.86
N MET A 297 23.03 5.73 4.41
CA MET A 297 21.64 5.99 4.05
C MET A 297 21.54 6.57 2.63
N SER A 298 20.62 6.03 1.84
CA SER A 298 20.15 6.69 0.61
C SER A 298 18.84 7.42 0.89
N GLY A 299 18.63 8.58 0.28
CA GLY A 299 17.58 9.50 0.71
C GLY A 299 18.05 10.33 1.90
N GLY A 300 17.76 11.62 1.87
CA GLY A 300 18.43 12.61 2.71
C GLY A 300 17.60 13.11 3.88
N PRO A 301 18.15 14.06 4.65
CA PRO A 301 17.42 14.76 5.71
C PRO A 301 16.23 15.61 5.22
N ASP A 302 16.06 15.76 3.90
CA ASP A 302 14.88 16.37 3.27
C ASP A 302 13.67 15.42 3.16
N GLY A 303 13.92 14.11 3.06
CA GLY A 303 12.87 13.10 2.91
C GLY A 303 12.16 12.76 4.22
N ASP A 304 10.97 12.18 4.12
CA ASP A 304 10.19 11.71 5.28
C ASP A 304 10.90 10.59 6.04
N LEU A 305 11.40 9.58 5.34
CA LEU A 305 12.10 8.46 5.95
C LEU A 305 13.47 8.88 6.45
N GLY A 306 14.24 9.60 5.62
CA GLY A 306 15.63 9.94 5.91
C GLY A 306 15.78 10.88 7.12
N SER A 307 14.97 11.93 7.20
CA SER A 307 14.99 12.83 8.36
C SER A 307 14.59 12.10 9.65
N ASN A 308 13.52 11.31 9.61
CA ASN A 308 12.99 10.64 10.78
C ASN A 308 13.93 9.51 11.24
N GLU A 309 14.59 8.84 10.30
CA GLU A 309 15.63 7.85 10.59
C GLU A 309 16.85 8.51 11.27
N ILE A 310 17.28 9.69 10.84
CA ILE A 310 18.32 10.48 11.53
C ILE A 310 17.93 10.79 12.98
N LEU A 311 16.66 11.15 13.20
CA LEU A 311 16.15 11.59 14.51
C LEU A 311 15.93 10.45 15.50
N ILE A 312 15.55 9.25 15.03
CA ILE A 312 15.25 8.10 15.90
C ILE A 312 16.47 7.24 16.20
N SER A 313 17.42 7.17 15.27
CA SER A 313 18.58 6.26 15.34
C SER A 313 19.71 6.79 16.22
N LYS A 314 20.51 5.84 16.74
CA LYS A 314 21.69 6.07 17.58
C LYS A 314 23.01 5.63 16.94
N ASP A 315 22.97 5.10 15.73
CA ASP A 315 24.15 4.64 14.98
C ASP A 315 25.17 5.76 14.67
N LYS A 316 26.23 5.38 13.95
CA LYS A 316 27.19 6.30 13.34
C LYS A 316 26.92 6.40 11.84
N THR A 317 26.09 7.35 11.42
CA THR A 317 25.89 7.65 9.98
C THR A 317 27.18 8.19 9.38
N ILE A 318 27.84 7.41 8.53
CA ILE A 318 29.09 7.79 7.86
C ILE A 318 28.87 8.33 6.45
N ALA A 319 27.74 8.02 5.82
CA ALA A 319 27.43 8.56 4.50
C ALA A 319 25.93 8.76 4.27
N ILE A 320 25.60 9.85 3.56
CA ILE A 320 24.27 10.13 3.04
C ILE A 320 24.38 10.46 1.56
N CYS A 321 23.59 9.80 0.74
CA CYS A 321 23.41 10.12 -0.68
C CYS A 321 21.95 10.43 -0.97
N ASP A 322 21.66 11.67 -1.38
CA ASP A 322 20.30 12.11 -1.69
C ASP A 322 20.23 12.87 -3.02
N GLY A 323 19.08 13.48 -3.32
CA GLY A 323 18.88 14.21 -4.58
C GLY A 323 19.84 15.38 -4.78
N THR A 324 20.35 15.96 -3.69
CA THR A 324 21.16 17.19 -3.64
C THR A 324 22.67 16.94 -3.62
N GLY A 325 23.12 15.75 -3.21
CA GLY A 325 24.55 15.45 -3.17
C GLY A 325 24.92 14.19 -2.39
N VAL A 326 26.19 14.11 -2.03
CA VAL A 326 26.81 13.04 -1.24
C VAL A 326 27.67 13.67 -0.15
N ALA A 327 27.44 13.28 1.10
CA ALA A 327 28.37 13.52 2.20
C ALA A 327 28.92 12.19 2.70
N TYR A 328 30.22 12.15 2.98
CA TYR A 328 30.90 11.00 3.54
C TYR A 328 31.93 11.46 4.58
N ASP A 329 31.95 10.79 5.72
CA ASP A 329 32.94 10.98 6.77
C ASP A 329 33.18 9.65 7.50
N PRO A 330 34.38 9.05 7.42
CA PRO A 330 34.68 7.78 8.11
C PRO A 330 34.61 7.90 9.64
N GLN A 331 34.80 9.12 10.17
CA GLN A 331 34.63 9.42 11.60
C GLN A 331 33.17 9.69 11.97
N GLY A 332 32.23 9.58 11.03
CA GLY A 332 30.80 9.80 11.22
C GLY A 332 30.43 11.26 10.97
N LEU A 333 29.38 11.47 10.20
CA LEU A 333 28.82 12.80 9.97
C LEU A 333 28.33 13.36 11.30
N ASN A 334 28.62 14.65 11.55
CA ASN A 334 28.24 15.31 12.80
C ASN A 334 26.73 15.20 13.07
N ARG A 335 26.36 14.56 14.18
CA ARG A 335 24.96 14.23 14.51
C ARG A 335 24.11 15.48 14.77
N GLU A 336 24.65 16.51 15.43
CA GLU A 336 23.92 17.77 15.66
C GLU A 336 23.57 18.47 14.34
N GLU A 337 24.52 18.47 13.40
CA GLU A 337 24.31 19.04 12.07
C GLU A 337 23.29 18.23 11.27
N LEU A 338 23.35 16.89 11.30
CA LEU A 338 22.34 16.04 10.67
C LEU A 338 20.94 16.31 11.26
N THR A 339 20.83 16.43 12.58
CA THR A 339 19.57 16.77 13.26
C THR A 339 19.05 18.14 12.83
N ARG A 340 19.93 19.14 12.67
CA ARG A 340 19.56 20.46 12.11
C ARG A 340 18.98 20.32 10.71
N LEU A 341 19.62 19.58 9.81
CA LEU A 341 19.12 19.37 8.45
C LEU A 341 17.78 18.63 8.45
N ALA A 342 17.64 17.59 9.28
CA ALA A 342 16.43 16.80 9.41
C ALA A 342 15.22 17.63 9.89
N HIS A 343 15.42 18.55 10.85
CA HIS A 343 14.37 19.46 11.28
C HIS A 343 14.03 20.53 10.25
N LEU A 344 15.04 21.02 9.50
CA LEU A 344 14.84 22.00 8.43
C LEU A 344 14.29 21.40 7.13
N ARG A 345 14.31 20.06 7.00
CA ARG A 345 13.91 19.32 5.79
C ARG A 345 14.66 19.79 4.55
N VAL A 346 15.98 19.87 4.65
CA VAL A 346 16.87 20.24 3.55
C VAL A 346 17.87 19.12 3.26
N GLY A 347 18.21 18.95 1.99
CA GLY A 347 19.10 17.87 1.55
C GLY A 347 20.53 18.08 2.02
N VAL A 348 21.33 17.01 1.93
CA VAL A 348 22.70 16.89 2.41
C VAL A 348 23.66 17.94 1.84
N ALA A 349 23.36 18.53 0.69
CA ALA A 349 24.12 19.67 0.16
C ALA A 349 24.20 20.86 1.12
N ASN A 350 23.29 20.95 2.10
CA ASN A 350 23.26 22.00 3.13
C ASN A 350 24.07 21.65 4.39
N PHE A 351 24.76 20.49 4.41
CA PHE A 351 25.65 20.10 5.49
C PHE A 351 26.85 21.05 5.54
N SER A 352 27.17 21.58 6.72
CA SER A 352 28.32 22.46 6.89
C SER A 352 29.63 21.70 6.71
N ARG A 353 30.45 22.14 5.75
CA ARG A 353 31.80 21.56 5.50
C ARG A 353 32.70 21.65 6.73
N ASP A 354 32.53 22.67 7.57
CA ASP A 354 33.29 22.86 8.82
C ASP A 354 32.94 21.81 9.90
N LYS A 355 31.86 21.05 9.70
CA LYS A 355 31.42 19.96 10.58
C LYS A 355 31.89 18.59 10.11
N LEU A 356 32.58 18.50 8.98
CA LEU A 356 33.33 17.30 8.61
C LEU A 356 34.54 17.15 9.54
N SER A 357 34.92 15.91 9.82
CA SER A 357 36.13 15.61 10.57
C SER A 357 37.37 16.03 9.78
N SER A 358 38.52 16.08 10.47
CA SER A 358 39.81 16.33 9.82
C SER A 358 40.37 15.11 9.08
N ASP A 359 39.59 14.04 8.93
CA ASP A 359 39.99 12.87 8.15
C ASP A 359 40.13 13.24 6.67
N PRO A 360 41.26 12.95 6.01
CA PRO A 360 41.48 13.33 4.61
C PRO A 360 40.51 12.66 3.64
N LYS A 361 39.83 11.59 4.06
CA LYS A 361 38.79 10.92 3.26
C LYS A 361 37.41 11.56 3.42
N ALA A 362 37.19 12.49 4.35
CA ALA A 362 35.90 13.14 4.55
C ALA A 362 35.62 14.15 3.42
N PHE A 363 34.40 14.15 2.89
CA PHE A 363 34.00 15.08 1.84
C PHE A 363 32.49 15.38 1.82
N LEU A 364 32.17 16.52 1.22
CA LEU A 364 30.83 16.87 0.76
C LEU A 364 30.92 17.25 -0.73
N VAL A 365 30.11 16.60 -1.55
CA VAL A 365 29.95 16.92 -2.98
C VAL A 365 28.48 17.20 -3.25
N THR A 366 28.19 18.38 -3.78
CA THR A 366 26.83 18.80 -4.16
C THR A 366 26.62 18.56 -5.65
N ILE A 367 25.36 18.45 -6.09
CA ILE A 367 25.05 18.31 -7.54
C ILE A 367 25.48 19.52 -8.38
N ASP A 368 25.71 20.67 -7.75
CA ASP A 368 26.15 21.90 -8.41
C ASP A 368 27.68 21.95 -8.62
N ASP A 369 28.43 21.08 -7.94
CA ASP A 369 29.88 20.99 -8.08
C ASP A 369 30.26 20.46 -9.48
N LYS A 370 31.35 21.02 -10.02
CA LYS A 370 31.90 20.68 -11.33
C LYS A 370 33.35 20.26 -11.17
N ASP A 371 33.81 19.37 -12.05
CA ASP A 371 35.21 18.96 -12.10
C ASP A 371 35.71 18.42 -10.73
N VAL A 372 34.98 17.44 -10.20
CA VAL A 372 35.15 16.94 -8.84
C VAL A 372 36.24 15.87 -8.81
N THR A 373 37.21 16.02 -7.92
CA THR A 373 38.18 14.96 -7.58
C THR A 373 37.93 14.51 -6.15
N LEU A 374 37.64 13.22 -5.96
CA LEU A 374 37.43 12.63 -4.63
C LEU A 374 38.78 12.35 -3.94
N PRO A 375 38.81 12.14 -2.61
CA PRO A 375 40.05 11.92 -1.87
C PRO A 375 40.90 10.72 -2.32
N ASN A 376 40.30 9.72 -2.95
CA ASN A 376 40.99 8.57 -3.54
C ASN A 376 41.61 8.86 -4.93
N GLY A 377 41.42 10.07 -5.45
CA GLY A 377 41.92 10.50 -6.77
C GLY A 377 40.94 10.29 -7.93
N ASP A 378 39.77 9.69 -7.69
CA ASP A 378 38.76 9.51 -8.73
C ASP A 378 38.22 10.86 -9.21
N HIS A 379 38.17 11.03 -10.53
CA HIS A 379 37.73 12.26 -11.17
C HIS A 379 36.36 12.10 -11.85
N PHE A 380 35.49 13.08 -11.63
CA PHE A 380 34.14 13.14 -12.19
C PHE A 380 33.88 14.51 -12.79
N LYS A 381 33.12 14.58 -13.88
CA LYS A 381 32.82 15.86 -14.56
C LYS A 381 31.90 16.74 -13.74
N SER A 382 31.08 16.14 -12.86
CA SER A 382 30.10 16.84 -12.03
C SER A 382 29.76 16.07 -10.76
N GLY A 383 29.25 16.78 -9.75
CA GLY A 383 28.70 16.13 -8.56
C GLY A 383 27.47 15.28 -8.83
N VAL A 384 26.73 15.55 -9.92
CA VAL A 384 25.66 14.65 -10.41
C VAL A 384 26.22 13.26 -10.77
N GLU A 385 27.39 13.21 -11.42
CA GLU A 385 28.05 11.93 -11.73
C GLU A 385 28.51 11.23 -10.45
N VAL A 386 29.09 11.97 -9.48
CA VAL A 386 29.47 11.42 -8.17
C VAL A 386 28.27 10.79 -7.48
N ARG A 387 27.17 11.54 -7.31
CA ARG A 387 25.93 11.05 -6.69
C ARG A 387 25.38 9.81 -7.39
N ASN A 388 25.36 9.78 -8.72
CA ASN A 388 24.82 8.65 -9.47
C ASN A 388 25.69 7.39 -9.38
N HIS A 389 27.02 7.53 -9.32
CA HIS A 389 27.95 6.41 -9.19
C HIS A 389 28.24 6.03 -7.74
N PHE A 390 27.79 6.82 -6.75
CA PHE A 390 28.08 6.59 -5.34
C PHE A 390 27.82 5.16 -4.85
N PRO A 391 26.70 4.47 -5.22
CA PRO A 391 26.48 3.08 -4.81
C PRO A 391 27.56 2.09 -5.25
N GLU A 392 28.36 2.44 -6.26
CA GLU A 392 29.42 1.60 -6.82
C GLU A 392 30.79 1.88 -6.18
N MET A 393 30.93 3.02 -5.49
CA MET A 393 32.19 3.48 -4.89
C MET A 393 32.55 2.72 -3.61
N GLU A 394 33.82 2.83 -3.19
CA GLU A 394 34.31 2.26 -1.91
C GLU A 394 33.65 2.91 -0.68
N TYR A 395 33.26 4.19 -0.80
CA TYR A 395 32.62 4.97 0.27
C TYR A 395 31.20 4.49 0.60
N PHE A 396 30.58 3.70 -0.27
CA PHE A 396 29.27 3.08 -0.04
C PHE A 396 29.43 1.72 0.64
N SER A 397 29.98 1.72 1.85
CA SER A 397 30.17 0.52 2.67
C SER A 397 30.07 0.87 4.16
N ALA A 398 29.33 0.06 4.91
CA ALA A 398 29.13 0.20 6.36
C ALA A 398 28.56 -1.11 6.93
N ASP A 399 28.32 -1.18 8.24
CA ASP A 399 27.64 -2.35 8.81
C ASP A 399 26.17 -2.42 8.37
N LEU A 400 25.48 -1.27 8.39
CA LEU A 400 24.05 -1.14 8.14
C LEU A 400 23.77 -0.24 6.92
N PHE A 401 22.91 -0.71 6.03
CA PHE A 401 22.32 0.10 4.97
C PHE A 401 20.80 0.20 5.14
N ILE A 402 20.29 1.43 5.22
CA ILE A 402 18.86 1.72 5.20
C ILE A 402 18.56 2.59 3.98
N PRO A 403 17.98 2.05 2.91
CA PRO A 403 17.49 2.88 1.82
C PRO A 403 16.23 3.62 2.29
N CYS A 404 16.35 4.92 2.54
CA CYS A 404 15.26 5.84 2.88
C CYS A 404 14.74 6.63 1.66
N GLY A 405 15.36 6.45 0.49
CA GLY A 405 14.97 7.09 -0.75
C GLY A 405 15.77 6.52 -1.93
N GLY A 406 15.25 6.71 -3.13
CA GLY A 406 15.85 6.19 -4.37
C GLY A 406 14.80 5.80 -5.40
N ARG A 407 15.27 5.33 -6.56
CA ARG A 407 14.39 4.83 -7.63
C ARG A 407 14.10 3.34 -7.39
N PRO A 408 12.89 2.84 -7.72
CA PRO A 408 12.65 1.39 -7.73
C PRO A 408 13.70 0.66 -8.58
N GLY A 409 14.22 -0.45 -8.05
CA GLY A 409 15.26 -1.26 -8.69
C GLY A 409 16.62 -0.56 -8.80
N THR A 410 16.93 0.39 -7.92
CA THR A 410 18.26 1.03 -7.85
C THR A 410 19.35 -0.04 -7.71
N ILE A 411 19.11 -1.06 -6.88
CA ILE A 411 19.92 -2.27 -6.84
C ILE A 411 19.09 -3.40 -7.45
N ASN A 412 19.65 -4.04 -8.47
CA ASN A 412 19.03 -5.12 -9.21
C ASN A 412 20.06 -6.19 -9.58
N ILE A 413 19.62 -7.34 -10.09
CA ILE A 413 20.51 -8.46 -10.40
C ILE A 413 21.65 -8.09 -11.38
N GLY A 414 21.43 -7.09 -12.24
CA GLY A 414 22.43 -6.64 -13.20
C GLY A 414 23.55 -5.77 -12.61
N ASN A 415 23.36 -5.22 -11.40
CA ASN A 415 24.36 -4.36 -10.75
C ASN A 415 24.69 -4.74 -9.29
N VAL A 416 24.05 -5.77 -8.73
CA VAL A 416 24.21 -6.15 -7.32
C VAL A 416 25.66 -6.47 -6.96
N ASP A 417 26.41 -7.16 -7.83
CA ASP A 417 27.83 -7.46 -7.60
C ASP A 417 28.69 -6.18 -7.50
N LYS A 418 28.44 -5.22 -8.39
CA LYS A 418 29.20 -3.96 -8.44
C LYS A 418 28.87 -3.02 -7.27
N THR A 419 27.63 -3.08 -6.79
CA THR A 419 27.13 -2.15 -5.77
C THR A 419 27.33 -2.67 -4.35
N MET A 420 27.13 -3.97 -4.12
CA MET A 420 27.06 -4.55 -2.78
C MET A 420 28.29 -5.37 -2.37
N PHE A 421 29.23 -5.59 -3.28
CA PHE A 421 30.48 -6.30 -2.99
C PHE A 421 31.69 -5.42 -3.29
N ASN A 422 32.75 -5.58 -2.51
CA ASN A 422 34.03 -4.98 -2.81
C ASN A 422 34.59 -5.63 -4.09
N PRO A 423 35.01 -4.84 -5.10
CA PRO A 423 35.46 -5.38 -6.37
C PRO A 423 36.72 -6.24 -6.25
N GLU A 424 37.59 -5.93 -5.29
CA GLU A 424 38.87 -6.61 -5.06
C GLU A 424 38.72 -7.80 -4.09
N THR A 425 38.16 -7.58 -2.90
CA THR A 425 38.09 -8.62 -1.86
C THR A 425 36.92 -9.57 -2.04
N LYS A 426 35.91 -9.18 -2.84
CA LYS A 426 34.61 -9.87 -2.96
C LYS A 426 33.83 -9.98 -1.66
N GLU A 427 34.23 -9.24 -0.62
CA GLU A 427 33.47 -9.16 0.63
C GLU A 427 32.26 -8.25 0.47
N LEU A 428 31.21 -8.54 1.24
CA LEU A 428 30.00 -7.72 1.28
C LEU A 428 30.30 -6.33 1.85
N LYS A 429 29.80 -5.29 1.18
CA LYS A 429 29.89 -3.90 1.66
C LYS A 429 29.00 -3.62 2.86
N PHE A 430 27.98 -4.45 3.09
CA PHE A 430 27.00 -4.33 4.18
C PHE A 430 26.67 -5.69 4.79
N LYS A 431 26.52 -5.72 6.12
CA LYS A 431 26.08 -6.90 6.86
C LYS A 431 24.56 -6.93 6.99
N TYR A 432 23.95 -5.76 7.14
CA TYR A 432 22.53 -5.59 7.44
C TYR A 432 21.88 -4.65 6.42
N VAL A 433 20.72 -5.03 5.90
CA VAL A 433 19.90 -4.20 5.00
C VAL A 433 18.47 -4.23 5.48
N VAL A 434 17.95 -3.09 5.90
CA VAL A 434 16.53 -2.94 6.29
C VAL A 434 15.91 -1.91 5.36
N GLU A 435 15.08 -2.36 4.41
CA GLU A 435 14.56 -1.47 3.37
C GLU A 435 13.52 -0.49 3.93
N GLY A 436 13.69 0.82 3.75
CA GLY A 436 12.64 1.80 4.03
C GLY A 436 11.84 2.16 2.78
N ALA A 437 12.54 2.51 1.70
CA ALA A 437 11.99 2.90 0.41
C ALA A 437 11.33 1.71 -0.30
N ASN A 438 10.21 1.98 -0.97
CA ASN A 438 9.51 0.96 -1.74
C ASN A 438 10.35 0.50 -2.93
N LEU A 439 10.51 -0.81 -3.07
CA LEU A 439 11.10 -1.52 -4.20
C LEU A 439 12.55 -1.08 -4.53
N PHE A 440 13.33 -0.63 -3.54
CA PHE A 440 14.69 -0.17 -3.78
C PHE A 440 15.59 -1.30 -4.34
N LEU A 441 15.47 -2.50 -3.77
CA LEU A 441 16.08 -3.73 -4.28
C LEU A 441 15.05 -4.57 -5.06
N THR A 442 15.46 -5.19 -6.17
CA THR A 442 14.63 -6.20 -6.86
C THR A 442 14.65 -7.54 -6.11
N ASP A 443 13.62 -8.37 -6.26
CA ASP A 443 13.50 -9.63 -5.50
C ASP A 443 14.65 -10.63 -5.74
N ASP A 444 15.16 -10.70 -6.97
CA ASP A 444 16.34 -11.49 -7.33
C ASP A 444 17.63 -10.96 -6.68
N ALA A 445 17.84 -9.64 -6.64
CA ALA A 445 18.96 -9.02 -5.93
C ALA A 445 18.88 -9.29 -4.42
N ARG A 446 17.69 -9.21 -3.81
CA ARG A 446 17.51 -9.52 -2.38
C ARG A 446 17.89 -10.96 -2.07
N ARG A 447 17.43 -11.93 -2.87
CA ARG A 447 17.75 -13.36 -2.70
C ARG A 447 19.24 -13.63 -2.86
N TYR A 448 19.88 -12.97 -3.81
CA TYR A 448 21.32 -13.06 -4.02
C TYR A 448 22.11 -12.54 -2.80
N LEU A 449 21.71 -11.40 -2.23
CA LEU A 449 22.34 -10.83 -1.04
C LEU A 449 22.13 -11.68 0.21
N GLU A 450 20.93 -12.21 0.42
CA GLU A 450 20.67 -13.14 1.53
C GLU A 450 21.53 -14.42 1.41
N ASP A 451 21.69 -14.97 0.20
CA ASP A 451 22.54 -16.14 -0.05
C ASP A 451 24.02 -15.84 0.24
N ALA A 452 24.45 -14.60 0.03
CA ALA A 452 25.80 -14.13 0.38
C ALA A 452 25.98 -13.87 1.89
N GLY A 453 24.91 -13.90 2.69
CA GLY A 453 24.95 -13.76 4.16
C GLY A 453 24.43 -12.43 4.71
N VAL A 454 23.89 -11.53 3.88
CA VAL A 454 23.28 -10.28 4.35
C VAL A 454 22.02 -10.57 5.16
N GLN A 455 21.88 -9.97 6.34
CA GLN A 455 20.59 -9.95 7.05
C GLN A 455 19.71 -8.89 6.42
N LEU A 456 18.86 -9.32 5.48
CA LEU A 456 18.00 -8.45 4.69
C LEU A 456 16.53 -8.58 5.11
N PHE A 457 15.87 -7.43 5.33
CA PHE A 457 14.42 -7.34 5.52
C PHE A 457 13.81 -6.42 4.46
N LYS A 458 12.81 -6.94 3.75
CA LYS A 458 12.22 -6.26 2.61
C LYS A 458 11.18 -5.22 3.00
N ASP A 459 11.06 -4.22 2.14
CA ASP A 459 10.16 -3.06 2.26
C ASP A 459 8.70 -3.44 2.58
N ALA A 460 8.18 -4.48 1.93
CA ALA A 460 6.79 -4.94 2.13
C ALA A 460 6.47 -5.36 3.59
N SER A 461 7.49 -5.61 4.41
CA SER A 461 7.39 -5.92 5.84
C SER A 461 7.74 -4.69 6.70
N THR A 462 8.82 -4.00 6.37
CA THR A 462 9.43 -2.97 7.22
C THR A 462 8.70 -1.62 7.17
N ASN A 463 8.12 -1.22 6.03
CA ASN A 463 7.59 0.14 5.82
C ASN A 463 6.06 0.24 5.96
N LYS A 464 5.50 -0.53 6.91
CA LYS A 464 4.06 -0.68 7.10
C LYS A 464 3.40 0.34 8.01
N GLY A 465 4.16 1.15 8.75
CA GLY A 465 3.59 2.03 9.76
C GLY A 465 2.55 3.03 9.26
N GLY A 466 2.75 3.61 8.06
CA GLY A 466 1.72 4.46 7.43
C GLY A 466 0.45 3.68 7.05
N VAL A 467 0.54 2.38 6.78
CA VAL A 467 -0.63 1.55 6.54
C VAL A 467 -1.41 1.32 7.83
N THR A 468 -0.75 0.92 8.92
CA THR A 468 -1.38 0.78 10.24
C THR A 468 -2.02 2.07 10.72
N SER A 469 -1.31 3.21 10.61
CA SER A 469 -1.84 4.52 11.01
C SER A 469 -3.10 4.91 10.25
N SER A 470 -3.17 4.71 8.93
CA SER A 470 -4.39 5.07 8.21
C SER A 470 -5.56 4.10 8.47
N SER A 471 -5.29 2.84 8.83
CA SER A 471 -6.34 1.90 9.24
C SER A 471 -6.97 2.36 10.56
N MET A 472 -6.15 2.79 11.51
CA MET A 472 -6.62 3.36 12.78
C MET A 472 -7.30 4.73 12.59
N GLU A 473 -6.89 5.54 11.59
CA GLU A 473 -7.63 6.74 11.16
C GLU A 473 -9.03 6.39 10.64
N VAL A 474 -9.16 5.35 9.81
CA VAL A 474 -10.45 4.86 9.31
C VAL A 474 -11.32 4.40 10.45
N PHE A 475 -10.78 3.54 11.32
CA PHE A 475 -11.53 2.92 12.40
C PHE A 475 -12.09 3.97 13.38
N ALA A 476 -11.29 4.96 13.81
CA ALA A 476 -11.76 6.05 14.67
C ALA A 476 -12.92 6.83 14.02
N ALA A 477 -12.84 7.09 12.71
CA ALA A 477 -13.90 7.76 11.96
C ALA A 477 -15.16 6.90 11.74
N LEU A 478 -15.08 5.58 11.91
CA LEU A 478 -16.23 4.67 11.85
C LEU A 478 -16.88 4.49 13.22
N CYS A 479 -16.09 4.32 14.28
CA CYS A 479 -16.60 3.88 15.58
C CYS A 479 -17.06 5.01 16.50
N MET A 480 -16.47 6.21 16.36
CA MET A 480 -16.84 7.36 17.19
C MET A 480 -18.11 8.05 16.67
N ASP A 481 -18.89 8.59 17.59
CA ASP A 481 -19.96 9.53 17.21
C ASP A 481 -19.37 10.77 16.54
N THR A 482 -20.11 11.36 15.60
CA THR A 482 -19.58 12.45 14.76
C THR A 482 -19.15 13.66 15.59
N ALA A 483 -19.92 14.00 16.64
CA ALA A 483 -19.62 15.11 17.55
C ALA A 483 -18.31 14.86 18.31
N ASP A 484 -18.17 13.68 18.94
CA ASP A 484 -16.97 13.29 19.66
C ASP A 484 -15.73 13.26 18.75
N HIS A 485 -15.85 12.70 17.55
CA HIS A 485 -14.74 12.74 16.60
C HIS A 485 -14.33 14.18 16.25
N ASP A 486 -15.29 15.09 16.07
CA ASP A 486 -14.99 16.50 15.79
C ASP A 486 -14.38 17.24 16.99
N GLU A 487 -14.76 16.88 18.21
CA GLU A 487 -14.22 17.49 19.42
C GLU A 487 -12.81 16.97 19.79
N PHE A 488 -12.63 15.65 19.73
CA PHE A 488 -11.45 14.99 20.30
C PHE A 488 -10.37 14.63 19.28
N LEU A 489 -10.73 14.48 18.00
CA LEU A 489 -9.79 14.10 16.95
C LEU A 489 -9.59 15.16 15.86
N CYS A 490 -10.40 16.22 15.80
CA CYS A 490 -10.21 17.28 14.81
C CYS A 490 -9.52 18.51 15.42
N ALA A 491 -8.51 19.03 14.71
CA ALA A 491 -7.99 20.36 14.99
C ALA A 491 -8.98 21.44 14.53
N ARG A 492 -9.01 22.58 15.22
CA ARG A 492 -9.90 23.70 14.88
C ARG A 492 -9.63 24.28 13.48
N ASP A 493 -8.36 24.39 13.12
CA ASP A 493 -7.87 24.93 11.85
C ASP A 493 -6.47 24.36 11.55
N GLU A 494 -5.95 24.62 10.35
CA GLU A 494 -4.67 24.04 9.88
C GLU A 494 -3.45 24.53 10.68
N THR A 495 -3.60 25.56 11.53
CA THR A 495 -2.52 26.15 12.32
C THR A 495 -2.59 25.80 13.80
N SER A 496 -3.74 25.32 14.26
CA SER A 496 -3.98 24.98 15.66
C SER A 496 -3.38 23.62 16.00
N ALA A 497 -2.86 23.49 17.21
CA ALA A 497 -2.50 22.18 17.75
C ALA A 497 -3.78 21.31 17.85
N PRO A 498 -3.68 20.00 17.57
CA PRO A 498 -4.80 19.09 17.76
C PRO A 498 -5.11 18.92 19.25
N PRO A 499 -6.30 18.40 19.60
CA PRO A 499 -6.68 18.14 20.99
C PRO A 499 -5.72 17.16 21.69
N GLU A 500 -5.67 17.18 23.03
CA GLU A 500 -4.83 16.25 23.80
C GLU A 500 -5.19 14.78 23.52
N PHE A 501 -6.49 14.48 23.40
CA PHE A 501 -6.98 13.15 23.06
C PHE A 501 -6.39 12.65 21.73
N TYR A 502 -6.27 13.52 20.73
CA TYR A 502 -5.64 13.18 19.45
C TYR A 502 -4.17 12.80 19.64
N GLU A 503 -3.39 13.57 20.41
CA GLU A 503 -1.97 13.26 20.63
C GLU A 503 -1.81 11.95 21.42
N GLN A 504 -2.68 11.67 22.39
CA GLN A 504 -2.72 10.38 23.09
C GLN A 504 -3.05 9.23 22.13
N TYR A 505 -4.04 9.42 21.25
CA TYR A 505 -4.41 8.43 20.24
C TYR A 505 -3.25 8.13 19.29
N VAL A 506 -2.52 9.17 18.86
CA VAL A 506 -1.32 9.01 18.03
C VAL A 506 -0.24 8.19 18.74
N GLN A 507 -0.08 8.30 20.06
CA GLN A 507 0.86 7.46 20.81
C GLN A 507 0.42 5.98 20.83
N GLU A 508 -0.88 5.68 20.96
CA GLU A 508 -1.39 4.30 20.84
C GLU A 508 -1.16 3.74 19.43
N ILE A 509 -1.37 4.56 18.39
CA ILE A 509 -1.07 4.15 17.01
C ILE A 509 0.42 3.83 16.83
N LEU A 510 1.31 4.67 17.38
CA LEU A 510 2.75 4.43 17.32
C LEU A 510 3.17 3.16 18.07
N ALA A 511 2.52 2.86 19.19
CA ALA A 511 2.73 1.62 19.92
C ALA A 511 2.32 0.42 19.05
N ALA A 512 1.11 0.43 18.47
CA ALA A 512 0.63 -0.63 17.60
C ALA A 512 1.51 -0.82 16.35
N VAL A 513 1.98 0.27 15.73
CA VAL A 513 2.94 0.21 14.61
C VAL A 513 4.21 -0.54 15.00
N ARG A 514 4.78 -0.21 16.16
CA ARG A 514 6.01 -0.86 16.66
C ARG A 514 5.74 -2.31 17.06
N HIS A 515 4.60 -2.59 17.67
CA HIS A 515 4.18 -3.94 18.04
C HIS A 515 4.07 -4.84 16.81
N ASN A 516 3.32 -4.41 15.79
CA ASN A 516 3.17 -5.17 14.54
C ASN A 516 4.52 -5.41 13.85
N ALA A 517 5.40 -4.39 13.83
CA ALA A 517 6.74 -4.52 13.27
C ALA A 517 7.57 -5.60 14.00
N LYS A 518 7.51 -5.65 15.33
CA LYS A 518 8.20 -6.68 16.15
C LYS A 518 7.62 -8.07 15.95
N MET A 519 6.28 -8.18 15.88
CA MET A 519 5.60 -9.45 15.64
C MET A 519 6.02 -10.04 14.29
N GLU A 520 5.94 -9.23 13.23
CA GLU A 520 6.32 -9.67 11.89
C GLU A 520 7.82 -9.98 11.78
N PHE A 521 8.70 -9.15 12.38
CA PHE A 521 10.13 -9.44 12.47
C PHE A 521 10.38 -10.82 13.09
N ASN A 522 9.77 -11.10 14.25
CA ASN A 522 9.99 -12.36 14.95
C ASN A 522 9.41 -13.55 14.16
N GLY A 523 8.26 -13.37 13.50
CA GLY A 523 7.68 -14.38 12.62
C GLY A 523 8.59 -14.72 11.43
N ILE A 524 9.15 -13.70 10.78
CA ILE A 524 10.11 -13.86 9.67
C ILE A 524 11.39 -14.53 10.18
N TRP A 525 11.93 -14.05 11.30
CA TRP A 525 13.15 -14.59 11.91
C TRP A 525 12.99 -16.07 12.25
N LYS A 526 11.93 -16.43 12.97
CA LYS A 526 11.60 -17.81 13.32
C LYS A 526 11.48 -18.69 12.09
N THR A 527 10.73 -18.24 11.08
CA THR A 527 10.54 -18.97 9.82
C THR A 527 11.88 -19.23 9.10
N ASN A 528 12.76 -18.21 9.06
CA ASN A 528 14.08 -18.31 8.45
C ASN A 528 15.05 -19.25 9.20
N HIS A 529 14.76 -19.61 10.45
CA HIS A 529 15.61 -20.50 11.25
C HIS A 529 15.02 -21.91 11.45
N GLU A 530 13.72 -22.10 11.26
CA GLU A 530 13.02 -23.36 11.60
C GLU A 530 12.41 -24.08 10.39
N VAL A 531 12.24 -23.39 9.26
CA VAL A 531 11.55 -23.94 8.09
C VAL A 531 12.53 -24.06 6.91
N LYS A 532 12.65 -25.27 6.36
CA LYS A 532 13.42 -25.54 5.14
C LYS A 532 12.54 -25.48 3.90
N TYR A 533 13.14 -25.19 2.75
CA TYR A 533 12.47 -25.41 1.46
C TYR A 533 12.04 -26.88 1.31
N PRO A 534 11.03 -27.18 0.47
CA PRO A 534 10.51 -28.55 0.29
C PRO A 534 11.56 -29.58 -0.12
N ASP A 535 12.61 -29.16 -0.83
CA ASP A 535 13.73 -30.00 -1.25
C ASP A 535 14.76 -30.28 -0.14
N GLY A 536 14.56 -29.70 1.05
CA GLY A 536 15.46 -29.84 2.20
C GLY A 536 16.80 -29.12 2.07
N SER A 537 17.02 -28.36 0.98
CA SER A 537 18.32 -27.81 0.61
C SER A 537 18.86 -26.79 1.61
N ARG A 538 17.99 -25.89 2.11
CA ARG A 538 18.34 -24.82 3.05
C ARG A 538 17.10 -24.31 3.78
N TYR A 539 17.31 -23.47 4.79
CA TYR A 539 16.23 -22.70 5.42
C TYR A 539 15.66 -21.66 4.45
N ILE A 540 14.36 -21.37 4.61
CA ILE A 540 13.64 -20.39 3.80
C ILE A 540 14.23 -19.01 4.01
N ARG A 541 14.51 -18.27 2.94
CA ARG A 541 15.00 -16.88 3.02
C ARG A 541 13.99 -15.96 3.70
N LYS A 542 14.45 -14.88 4.35
CA LYS A 542 13.58 -13.90 5.00
C LYS A 542 12.61 -13.26 4.00
N THR A 543 13.08 -12.93 2.79
CA THR A 543 12.25 -12.42 1.69
C THR A 543 11.12 -13.37 1.29
N ASP A 544 11.37 -14.68 1.27
CA ASP A 544 10.35 -15.69 0.97
C ASP A 544 9.44 -15.93 2.18
N ALA A 545 9.99 -15.88 3.40
CA ALA A 545 9.24 -15.97 4.65
C ALA A 545 8.20 -14.85 4.76
N THR A 546 8.53 -13.60 4.41
CA THR A 546 7.56 -12.49 4.30
C THR A 546 6.36 -12.88 3.44
N ILE A 547 6.59 -13.43 2.25
CA ILE A 547 5.52 -13.78 1.30
C ILE A 547 4.67 -14.94 1.85
N LEU A 548 5.32 -15.96 2.41
CA LEU A 548 4.64 -17.14 2.95
C LEU A 548 3.79 -16.80 4.19
N LEU A 549 4.31 -15.96 5.09
CA LEU A 549 3.57 -15.48 6.26
C LEU A 549 2.38 -14.63 5.83
N SER A 550 2.60 -13.65 4.94
CA SER A 550 1.51 -12.85 4.38
C SER A 550 0.43 -13.73 3.75
N LYS A 551 0.81 -14.75 2.98
CA LYS A 551 -0.16 -15.66 2.36
C LYS A 551 -0.93 -16.45 3.43
N LYS A 552 -0.23 -17.04 4.40
CA LYS A 552 -0.84 -17.83 5.47
C LYS A 552 -1.84 -17.03 6.31
N ILE A 553 -1.48 -15.79 6.67
CA ILE A 553 -2.36 -14.87 7.41
C ILE A 553 -3.59 -14.53 6.56
N ASN A 554 -3.40 -14.10 5.30
CA ASN A 554 -4.52 -13.78 4.42
C ASN A 554 -5.47 -14.96 4.18
N ASP A 555 -4.92 -16.17 4.00
CA ASP A 555 -5.72 -17.39 3.81
C ASP A 555 -6.54 -17.71 5.07
N MET A 556 -5.93 -17.53 6.26
CA MET A 556 -6.60 -17.74 7.54
C MET A 556 -7.67 -16.67 7.83
N GLN A 557 -7.39 -15.40 7.54
CA GLN A 557 -8.37 -14.32 7.62
C GLN A 557 -9.58 -14.63 6.75
N SER A 558 -9.35 -15.07 5.51
CA SER A 558 -10.43 -15.43 4.58
C SER A 558 -11.28 -16.57 5.13
N TYR A 559 -10.66 -17.58 5.77
CA TYR A 559 -11.37 -18.68 6.41
C TYR A 559 -12.20 -18.22 7.61
N ILE A 560 -11.62 -17.43 8.52
CA ILE A 560 -12.32 -16.93 9.72
C ILE A 560 -13.46 -16.00 9.32
N LEU A 561 -13.27 -15.12 8.33
CA LEU A 561 -14.33 -14.29 7.78
C LEU A 561 -15.51 -15.11 7.28
N GLY A 562 -15.24 -16.20 6.54
CA GLY A 562 -16.31 -17.10 6.07
C GLY A 562 -17.14 -17.68 7.22
N VAL A 563 -16.50 -18.03 8.35
CA VAL A 563 -17.20 -18.51 9.56
C VAL A 563 -18.02 -17.39 10.22
N LEU A 564 -17.47 -16.17 10.32
CA LEU A 564 -18.17 -15.03 10.91
C LEU A 564 -19.39 -14.56 10.08
N GLU A 565 -19.33 -14.72 8.76
CA GLU A 565 -20.41 -14.35 7.84
C GLU A 565 -21.65 -15.25 7.93
N GLU A 566 -21.52 -16.48 8.45
CA GLU A 566 -22.67 -17.38 8.66
C GLU A 566 -23.58 -16.91 9.81
N HIS A 567 -23.16 -15.90 10.58
CA HIS A 567 -23.90 -15.28 11.70
C HIS A 567 -24.47 -16.31 12.68
N ASP A 568 -23.57 -16.98 13.38
CA ASP A 568 -23.92 -17.78 14.55
C ASP A 568 -23.90 -16.90 15.81
N PRO A 569 -25.03 -16.73 16.54
CA PRO A 569 -25.06 -16.04 17.83
C PRO A 569 -24.08 -16.61 18.86
N GLU A 570 -23.68 -17.88 18.73
CA GLU A 570 -22.65 -18.49 19.58
C GLU A 570 -21.27 -17.84 19.40
N ASN A 571 -21.04 -17.05 18.35
CA ASN A 571 -19.79 -16.34 18.12
C ASN A 571 -19.71 -14.94 18.76
N ASP A 572 -20.78 -14.43 19.38
CA ASP A 572 -20.80 -13.06 19.95
C ASP A 572 -19.74 -12.88 21.05
N TRP A 573 -19.53 -13.91 21.89
CA TRP A 573 -18.50 -13.86 22.93
C TRP A 573 -17.11 -13.67 22.30
N MET A 574 -16.82 -14.35 21.19
CA MET A 574 -15.53 -14.31 20.51
C MET A 574 -15.30 -12.94 19.89
N VAL A 575 -16.30 -12.42 19.16
CA VAL A 575 -16.25 -11.08 18.56
C VAL A 575 -15.97 -10.05 19.65
N ARG A 576 -16.74 -10.04 20.74
CA ARG A 576 -16.56 -9.10 21.85
C ARG A 576 -15.21 -9.27 22.56
N ALA A 577 -14.77 -10.51 22.79
CA ALA A 577 -13.49 -10.80 23.43
C ALA A 577 -12.31 -10.29 22.59
N VAL A 578 -12.35 -10.47 21.27
CA VAL A 578 -11.31 -9.99 20.36
C VAL A 578 -11.34 -8.49 20.22
N LEU A 579 -12.51 -7.87 20.08
CA LEU A 579 -12.63 -6.42 20.00
C LEU A 579 -12.04 -5.71 21.24
N ARG A 580 -12.19 -6.28 22.44
CA ARG A 580 -11.54 -5.74 23.65
C ARG A 580 -10.00 -5.74 23.58
N ARG A 581 -9.41 -6.56 22.71
CA ARG A 581 -7.95 -6.74 22.56
C ARG A 581 -7.36 -6.04 21.35
N CYS A 582 -8.15 -5.83 20.30
CA CYS A 582 -7.67 -5.21 19.06
C CYS A 582 -8.07 -3.74 18.90
N VAL A 583 -9.09 -3.26 19.62
CA VAL A 583 -9.49 -1.85 19.59
C VAL A 583 -8.52 -1.04 20.45
N PRO A 584 -8.05 0.13 19.98
CA PRO A 584 -7.24 1.05 20.78
C PRO A 584 -7.89 1.35 22.13
N ARG A 585 -7.11 1.28 23.20
CA ARG A 585 -7.62 1.37 24.58
C ARG A 585 -8.29 2.72 24.83
N LEU A 586 -7.74 3.81 24.28
CA LEU A 586 -8.32 5.13 24.41
C LEU A 586 -9.74 5.20 23.83
N LEU A 587 -9.97 4.57 22.67
CA LEU A 587 -11.30 4.49 22.06
C LEU A 587 -12.25 3.57 22.85
N LEU A 588 -11.75 2.44 23.37
CA LEU A 588 -12.55 1.54 24.23
C LEU A 588 -13.04 2.26 25.49
N VAL A 589 -12.17 3.02 26.15
CA VAL A 589 -12.50 3.74 27.38
C VAL A 589 -13.45 4.90 27.10
N HIS A 590 -13.24 5.63 26.01
CA HIS A 590 -14.06 6.78 25.64
C HIS A 590 -15.46 6.40 25.15
N CYS A 591 -15.54 5.50 24.16
CA CYS A 591 -16.80 5.13 23.52
C CYS A 591 -17.55 4.01 24.25
N GLY A 592 -16.83 3.08 24.87
CA GLY A 592 -17.37 1.79 25.30
C GLY A 592 -17.57 0.81 24.15
N LEU A 593 -17.44 -0.48 24.43
CA LEU A 593 -17.51 -1.55 23.42
C LEU A 593 -18.86 -1.60 22.70
N ASP A 594 -19.97 -1.47 23.44
CA ASP A 594 -21.31 -1.56 22.85
C ASP A 594 -21.55 -0.46 21.82
N LYS A 595 -21.08 0.76 22.10
CA LYS A 595 -21.21 1.89 21.16
C LYS A 595 -20.35 1.71 19.92
N ILE A 596 -19.14 1.17 20.10
CA ILE A 596 -18.25 0.83 18.99
C ILE A 596 -18.90 -0.19 18.07
N VAL A 597 -19.51 -1.24 18.63
CA VAL A 597 -20.21 -2.27 17.86
C VAL A 597 -21.43 -1.69 17.14
N GLU A 598 -22.20 -0.82 17.80
CA GLU A 598 -23.37 -0.15 17.19
C GLU A 598 -23.00 0.76 16.01
N ASN A 599 -21.92 1.54 16.15
CA ASN A 599 -21.55 2.56 15.17
C ASN A 599 -20.82 1.99 13.95
N THR A 600 -20.04 0.94 14.17
CA THR A 600 -19.13 0.37 13.16
C THR A 600 -19.85 -0.63 12.27
N PRO A 601 -19.63 -0.59 10.94
CA PRO A 601 -20.16 -1.61 10.04
C PRO A 601 -19.72 -3.02 10.44
N GLU A 602 -20.66 -3.96 10.49
CA GLU A 602 -20.40 -5.35 10.87
C GLU A 602 -19.31 -6.02 10.03
N ALA A 603 -19.29 -5.80 8.72
CA ALA A 603 -18.24 -6.31 7.85
C ALA A 603 -16.84 -5.82 8.26
N TYR A 604 -16.73 -4.60 8.80
CA TYR A 604 -15.46 -4.07 9.31
C TYR A 604 -15.09 -4.69 10.67
N LEU A 605 -16.06 -4.88 11.57
CA LEU A 605 -15.84 -5.59 12.84
C LEU A 605 -15.38 -7.04 12.61
N ASN A 606 -16.03 -7.75 11.69
CA ASN A 606 -15.64 -9.11 11.33
C ASN A 606 -14.22 -9.15 10.73
N ALA A 607 -13.87 -8.16 9.91
CA ALA A 607 -12.50 -8.02 9.41
C ALA A 607 -11.48 -7.77 10.52
N MET A 608 -11.80 -6.91 11.51
CA MET A 608 -10.92 -6.70 12.68
C MET A 608 -10.70 -7.99 13.47
N VAL A 609 -11.78 -8.74 13.74
CA VAL A 609 -11.73 -10.00 14.49
C VAL A 609 -10.92 -11.05 13.74
N ALA A 610 -11.20 -11.22 12.44
CA ALA A 610 -10.48 -12.19 11.61
C ALA A 610 -8.98 -11.85 11.49
N THR A 611 -8.64 -10.57 11.32
CA THR A 611 -7.24 -10.11 11.29
C THR A 611 -6.53 -10.41 12.58
N TRP A 612 -7.09 -10.01 13.73
CA TRP A 612 -6.44 -10.21 15.02
C TRP A 612 -6.21 -11.70 15.33
N ILE A 613 -7.21 -12.55 15.11
CA ILE A 613 -7.09 -14.00 15.33
C ILE A 613 -6.00 -14.59 14.42
N ALA A 614 -6.00 -14.23 13.13
CA ALA A 614 -5.04 -14.77 12.18
C ALA A 614 -3.60 -14.33 12.50
N ASP A 615 -3.40 -13.05 12.81
CA ASP A 615 -2.08 -12.50 13.10
C ASP A 615 -1.49 -13.10 14.38
N GLU A 616 -2.23 -13.04 15.49
CA GLU A 616 -1.77 -13.55 16.78
C GLU A 616 -1.45 -15.04 16.70
N PHE A 617 -2.31 -15.82 16.04
CA PHE A 617 -2.09 -17.25 15.89
C PHE A 617 -0.88 -17.54 15.00
N VAL A 618 -0.77 -16.92 13.82
CA VAL A 618 0.30 -17.22 12.86
C VAL A 618 1.64 -16.72 13.37
N TYR A 619 1.74 -15.53 13.97
CA TYR A 619 3.01 -15.03 14.49
C TYR A 619 3.48 -15.82 15.72
N SER A 620 2.57 -16.25 16.59
CA SER A 620 2.92 -17.09 17.74
C SER A 620 3.38 -18.51 17.33
N ASN A 621 2.71 -19.11 16.34
CA ASN A 621 2.95 -20.51 15.97
C ASN A 621 3.91 -20.70 14.78
N GLY A 622 4.14 -19.66 13.97
CA GLY A 622 4.90 -19.71 12.72
C GLY A 622 4.13 -20.39 11.57
N LEU A 623 4.82 -20.74 10.49
CA LEU A 623 4.18 -21.33 9.29
C LEU A 623 3.60 -22.74 9.50
N LYS A 624 4.13 -23.50 10.46
CA LYS A 624 3.71 -24.88 10.75
C LYS A 624 2.55 -24.88 11.76
N THR A 625 1.39 -24.41 11.33
CA THR A 625 0.18 -24.45 12.18
C THR A 625 -0.59 -25.76 11.98
N SER A 626 -1.23 -26.24 13.05
CA SER A 626 -2.15 -27.39 13.01
C SER A 626 -3.54 -26.96 13.49
N GLU A 627 -4.58 -27.68 13.06
CA GLU A 627 -5.95 -27.46 13.54
C GLU A 627 -6.04 -27.64 15.06
N PHE A 628 -5.29 -28.58 15.63
CA PHE A 628 -5.22 -28.78 17.08
C PHE A 628 -4.61 -27.58 17.81
N ALA A 629 -3.53 -26.99 17.28
CA ALA A 629 -2.96 -25.77 17.84
C ALA A 629 -3.92 -24.58 17.75
N PHE A 630 -4.66 -24.47 16.64
CA PHE A 630 -5.69 -23.44 16.48
C PHE A 630 -6.83 -23.62 17.49
N PHE A 631 -7.29 -24.84 17.69
CA PHE A 631 -8.27 -25.16 18.73
C PHE A 631 -7.79 -24.79 20.14
N GLN A 632 -6.53 -25.09 20.48
CA GLN A 632 -5.95 -24.69 21.77
C GLN A 632 -5.86 -23.17 21.92
N PHE A 633 -5.51 -22.45 20.86
CA PHE A 633 -5.50 -20.99 20.84
C PHE A 633 -6.90 -20.42 21.10
N MET A 634 -7.92 -20.91 20.38
CA MET A 634 -9.31 -20.46 20.54
C MET A 634 -9.85 -20.77 21.94
N ARG A 635 -9.54 -21.94 22.50
CA ARG A 635 -9.89 -22.27 23.90
C ARG A 635 -9.24 -21.34 24.91
N SER A 636 -7.95 -21.03 24.72
CA SER A 636 -7.29 -20.07 25.60
C SER A 636 -7.90 -18.67 25.49
N LEU A 637 -8.38 -18.27 24.32
CA LEU A 637 -9.07 -17.00 24.11
C LEU A 637 -10.42 -16.97 24.85
N GLU A 638 -11.18 -18.07 24.78
CA GLU A 638 -12.44 -18.25 25.49
C GLU A 638 -12.29 -18.15 27.01
N GLU A 639 -11.33 -18.89 27.58
CA GLU A 639 -11.04 -18.90 29.01
C GLU A 639 -10.66 -17.51 29.56
N LYS A 640 -10.18 -16.60 28.70
CA LYS A 640 -9.74 -15.24 29.06
C LYS A 640 -10.69 -14.14 28.57
N SER A 641 -11.86 -14.50 28.06
CA SER A 641 -12.76 -13.59 27.33
C SER A 641 -13.25 -12.38 28.16
N GLU A 642 -13.31 -12.50 29.48
CA GLU A 642 -13.87 -11.47 30.38
C GLU A 642 -12.86 -10.44 30.94
N GLY A 643 -11.54 -10.67 30.82
CA GLY A 643 -10.54 -9.92 31.61
C GLY A 643 -9.44 -9.15 30.87
N GLU A 644 -9.05 -9.57 29.66
CA GLU A 644 -7.95 -8.89 28.95
C GLU A 644 -8.49 -7.79 28.04
N VAL A 645 -7.95 -6.59 28.22
CA VAL A 645 -8.14 -5.43 27.34
C VAL A 645 -6.82 -5.06 26.68
N THR A 646 -6.87 -4.40 25.54
CA THR A 646 -5.70 -3.83 24.86
C THR A 646 -4.83 -3.07 25.89
N PRO A 647 -3.56 -3.48 26.09
CA PRO A 647 -2.63 -2.74 26.93
C PRO A 647 -2.50 -1.30 26.45
N SER A 648 -2.31 -0.36 27.38
CA SER A 648 -2.02 1.04 27.02
C SER A 648 -0.67 1.21 26.31
N THR A 649 0.12 0.14 26.22
CA THR A 649 1.45 0.09 25.61
C THR A 649 1.51 -0.81 24.38
N MET A 650 0.35 -1.31 23.92
CA MET A 650 0.26 -2.15 22.72
C MET A 650 0.34 -1.30 21.47
#